data_AF-A0AA92TWE5-F1
#
_entry.id   AF-A0AA92TWE5-F1
#
_cell.length_a   1.000
_cell.length_b   1.000
_cell.length_c   1.000
_cell.angle_alpha   90.00
_cell.angle_beta   90.00
_cell.angle_gamma   90.00
#
_symmetry.space_group_name_H-M   'P 1'
#
loop_
_entity.id
_entity.type
_entity.pdbx_description
1 polymer ?
#
loop_
_entity_poly.entity_id
_entity_poly.type
_entity_poly.pdbx_seq_one_letter_code
_entity_poly.pdbx_strand_id
1 'polypeptide(L)'
;MMENKATHILTKIAVNIGRLLMAITFIFSGFVKGIDPLGTQYKITDYLEALHIEWMFPSWSTLLMSIVLAMCEFAIGIFLLLAIRRKLVSKIALLVMSVMTLITLWIVIADPVKDCGCFGDAIVLTNMETLVKNLILLAIAILLWKKPQEMPQLVSKPTQWIAINYTFLFSIVMSIWSLWYLPQFDFRPYHIGVNIAKGMEIPKGAKQPKFDTTFILEKNGERKEFTIDNYPDSTWTFIDSKTVQTEEGYVPPIHDFSIADAKTGEDITQEVIHDKGYTFLLVSPHLEFADDSNFGNIDEIYEYANDHGYRFLCLTASTEKAIKHWQDITGAEYPFYVTDETTLKTVIRSNPGLLLLKNGTIIQKWSHNDLPDMAEIGDKPLEKTEIGKMPEVSAAKKIAGIISWFIIPLVLLTIADRLWAWGAWIRKKENSNRILSTFKKKRKMRKKIVAGNWKMNMNLQDGVALAKEINEALVADKPNCDVVICTPFIHLASVAQVLDSEIVGLGAENCADKAKGAFTGEVSAEMVKSTGAQYVILGHSERRQYYGETAEILKEKVELALANGLKVIFCCGETLEEREAEKQNEVVKAELEGSVFHLSADAWKNIILAYEPIWAIGTGKTATSDQAEEMLAYIRSIVAEKYGNEAAEDTSILYGGSCKASNAPELFAKPNIDGGLIGGASLKAADFKGIIDAWKK
;
A
#
# COMPACT_ATOMS: atom_id res chain seq x y z
N MET A 1 35.88 -24.15 -6.98
CA MET A 1 35.05 -23.37 -6.02
C MET A 1 35.11 -21.85 -6.20
N MET A 2 36.20 -21.27 -6.72
CA MET A 2 36.30 -19.81 -6.96
C MET A 2 35.50 -19.30 -8.17
N GLU A 3 35.46 -20.07 -9.27
CA GLU A 3 34.71 -19.72 -10.49
C GLU A 3 33.23 -19.43 -10.21
N ASN A 4 32.59 -20.25 -9.38
CA ASN A 4 31.16 -20.13 -9.09
C ASN A 4 30.81 -18.87 -8.24
N LYS A 5 31.78 -18.32 -7.49
CA LYS A 5 31.57 -17.06 -6.74
C LYS A 5 31.69 -15.83 -7.64
N ALA A 6 32.65 -15.81 -8.57
CA ALA A 6 32.83 -14.70 -9.50
C ALA A 6 31.60 -14.54 -10.41
N THR A 7 31.09 -15.64 -10.98
CA THR A 7 29.90 -15.64 -11.84
C THR A 7 28.65 -15.19 -11.08
N HIS A 8 28.52 -15.57 -9.80
CA HIS A 8 27.42 -15.11 -8.95
C HIS A 8 27.48 -13.61 -8.65
N ILE A 9 28.68 -13.07 -8.36
CA ILE A 9 28.85 -11.63 -8.11
C ILE A 9 28.55 -10.82 -9.37
N LEU A 10 29.08 -11.25 -10.52
CA LEU A 10 28.80 -10.63 -11.83
C LEU A 10 27.30 -10.63 -12.15
N THR A 11 26.62 -11.75 -11.94
CA THR A 11 25.17 -11.86 -12.15
C THR A 11 24.40 -10.88 -11.24
N LYS A 12 24.78 -10.78 -9.97
CA LYS A 12 24.14 -9.88 -9.01
C LYS A 12 24.35 -8.41 -9.37
N ILE A 13 25.55 -8.04 -9.82
CA ILE A 13 25.84 -6.69 -10.30
C ILE A 13 24.99 -6.39 -11.54
N ALA A 14 24.99 -7.29 -12.54
CA ALA A 14 24.21 -7.13 -13.76
C ALA A 14 22.70 -6.98 -13.48
N VAL A 15 22.13 -7.81 -12.58
CA VAL A 15 20.73 -7.69 -12.16
C VAL A 15 20.43 -6.34 -11.50
N ASN A 16 21.32 -5.83 -10.65
CA ASN A 16 21.07 -4.57 -9.94
C ASN A 16 21.27 -3.34 -10.83
N ILE A 17 22.24 -3.35 -11.74
CA ILE A 17 22.40 -2.32 -12.76
C ILE A 17 21.19 -2.34 -13.70
N GLY A 18 20.80 -3.51 -14.21
CA GLY A 18 19.62 -3.67 -15.06
C GLY A 18 18.34 -3.22 -14.35
N ARG A 19 18.17 -3.56 -13.07
CA ARG A 19 17.06 -3.09 -12.24
C ARG A 19 17.02 -1.58 -12.17
N LEU A 20 18.17 -0.92 -11.91
CA LEU A 20 18.22 0.53 -11.76
C LEU A 20 17.91 1.23 -13.09
N LEU A 21 18.52 0.77 -14.19
CA LEU A 21 18.26 1.30 -15.52
C LEU A 21 16.78 1.19 -15.88
N MET A 22 16.20 0.00 -15.72
CA MET A 22 14.78 -0.21 -16.00
C MET A 22 13.89 0.62 -15.09
N ALA A 23 14.18 0.66 -13.78
CA ALA A 23 13.40 1.44 -12.82
C ALA A 23 13.41 2.93 -13.18
N ILE A 24 14.58 3.52 -13.44
CA ILE A 24 14.70 4.93 -13.82
C ILE A 24 13.91 5.22 -15.10
N THR A 25 14.04 4.36 -16.11
CA THR A 25 13.31 4.52 -17.38
C THR A 25 11.80 4.52 -17.16
N PHE A 26 11.27 3.55 -16.42
CA PHE A 26 9.83 3.45 -16.15
C PHE A 26 9.32 4.56 -15.22
N ILE A 27 10.09 4.96 -14.21
CA ILE A 27 9.76 6.10 -13.34
C ILE A 27 9.69 7.38 -14.16
N PHE A 28 10.69 7.64 -14.99
CA PHE A 28 10.73 8.84 -15.82
C PHE A 28 9.58 8.83 -16.85
N SER A 29 9.41 7.72 -17.56
CA SER A 29 8.31 7.50 -18.52
C SER A 29 6.93 7.73 -17.88
N GLY A 30 6.63 7.04 -16.78
CA GLY A 30 5.34 7.17 -16.10
C GLY A 30 5.13 8.54 -15.47
N PHE A 31 6.19 9.18 -14.96
CA PHE A 31 6.11 10.53 -14.42
C PHE A 31 5.79 11.57 -15.50
N VAL A 32 6.50 11.53 -16.64
CA VAL A 32 6.25 12.48 -17.73
C VAL A 32 4.83 12.33 -18.28
N LYS A 33 4.36 11.09 -18.48
CA LYS A 33 2.97 10.84 -18.89
C LYS A 33 1.96 11.27 -17.82
N GLY A 34 2.31 11.09 -16.54
CA GLY A 34 1.46 11.46 -15.42
C GLY A 34 1.31 12.97 -15.21
N ILE A 35 2.33 13.76 -15.56
CA ILE A 35 2.22 15.23 -15.49
C ILE A 35 1.56 15.85 -16.73
N ASP A 36 1.47 15.11 -17.84
CA ASP A 36 0.75 15.52 -19.05
C ASP A 36 -0.13 14.37 -19.60
N PRO A 37 -1.25 14.06 -18.90
CA PRO A 37 -2.15 12.99 -19.32
C PRO A 37 -2.87 13.33 -20.63
N LEU A 38 -3.09 14.61 -20.96
CA LEU A 38 -3.70 15.03 -22.23
C LEU A 38 -2.75 14.75 -23.42
N GLY A 39 -1.45 15.03 -23.27
CA GLY A 39 -0.47 14.68 -24.30
C GLY A 39 -0.44 13.18 -24.60
N THR A 40 -0.47 12.35 -23.56
CA THR A 40 -0.54 10.89 -23.73
C THR A 40 -1.88 10.43 -24.32
N GLN A 41 -2.98 11.10 -23.97
CA GLN A 41 -4.30 10.83 -24.57
C GLN A 41 -4.27 11.07 -26.08
N TYR A 42 -3.71 12.18 -26.54
CA TYR A 42 -3.60 12.46 -27.98
C TYR A 42 -2.77 11.40 -28.70
N LYS A 43 -1.64 10.98 -28.12
CA LYS A 43 -0.86 9.87 -28.69
C LYS A 43 -1.68 8.58 -28.77
N ILE A 44 -2.45 8.23 -27.74
CA ILE A 44 -3.34 7.06 -27.79
C ILE A 44 -4.36 7.19 -28.93
N THR A 45 -4.94 8.38 -29.11
CA THR A 45 -5.86 8.65 -30.22
C THR A 45 -5.17 8.47 -31.57
N ASP A 46 -3.96 8.99 -31.77
CA ASP A 46 -3.18 8.81 -33.02
C ASP A 46 -3.03 7.31 -33.37
N TYR A 47 -2.76 6.46 -32.38
CA TYR A 47 -2.69 5.01 -32.58
C TYR A 47 -4.03 4.37 -32.93
N LEU A 48 -5.13 4.81 -32.29
CA LEU A 48 -6.46 4.30 -32.57
C LEU A 48 -6.95 4.72 -33.95
N GLU A 49 -6.60 5.92 -34.39
CA GLU A 49 -6.86 6.45 -35.73
C GLU A 49 -6.09 5.65 -36.78
N ALA A 50 -4.80 5.41 -36.56
CA ALA A 50 -3.98 4.58 -37.44
C ALA A 50 -4.47 3.12 -37.55
N LEU A 51 -5.18 2.62 -36.54
CA LEU A 51 -5.83 1.31 -36.54
C LEU A 51 -7.29 1.36 -37.04
N HIS A 52 -7.82 2.54 -37.36
CA HIS A 52 -9.21 2.79 -37.78
C HIS A 52 -10.29 2.31 -36.78
N ILE A 53 -9.98 2.35 -35.48
CA ILE A 53 -10.87 1.90 -34.39
C ILE A 53 -11.22 3.01 -33.39
N GLU A 54 -10.85 4.26 -33.68
CA GLU A 54 -11.10 5.42 -32.82
C GLU A 54 -12.57 5.56 -32.40
N TRP A 55 -13.50 5.30 -33.33
CA TRP A 55 -14.95 5.38 -33.09
C TRP A 55 -15.46 4.51 -31.93
N MET A 56 -14.69 3.48 -31.53
CA MET A 56 -15.03 2.61 -30.41
C MET A 56 -14.68 3.22 -29.04
N PHE A 57 -13.85 4.25 -29.00
CA PHE A 57 -13.25 4.79 -27.77
C PHE A 57 -13.57 6.28 -27.60
N PRO A 58 -14.59 6.62 -26.78
CA PRO A 58 -14.88 8.01 -26.45
C PRO A 58 -13.70 8.70 -25.73
N SER A 59 -13.62 10.03 -25.82
CA SER A 59 -12.51 10.83 -25.26
C SER A 59 -12.27 10.60 -23.77
N TRP A 60 -13.32 10.43 -22.96
CA TRP A 60 -13.15 10.15 -21.52
C TRP A 60 -12.44 8.80 -21.26
N SER A 61 -12.62 7.82 -22.16
CA SER A 61 -12.00 6.50 -22.03
C SER A 61 -10.52 6.52 -22.39
N THR A 62 -10.14 7.27 -23.44
CA THR A 62 -8.72 7.45 -23.81
C THR A 62 -7.96 8.26 -22.76
N LEU A 63 -8.62 9.25 -22.13
CA LEU A 63 -8.06 9.96 -20.98
C LEU A 63 -7.84 9.02 -19.79
N LEU A 64 -8.80 8.17 -19.46
CA LEU A 64 -8.64 7.18 -18.40
C LEU A 64 -7.49 6.21 -18.71
N MET A 65 -7.38 5.73 -19.95
CA MET A 65 -6.28 4.87 -20.40
C MET A 65 -4.92 5.56 -20.23
N SER A 66 -4.82 6.84 -20.57
CA SER A 66 -3.63 7.66 -20.38
C SER A 66 -3.17 7.69 -18.92
N ILE A 67 -4.09 8.01 -18.00
CA ILE A 67 -3.81 8.06 -16.56
C ILE A 67 -3.39 6.68 -16.04
N VAL A 68 -4.11 5.62 -16.44
CA VAL A 68 -3.82 4.24 -16.01
C VAL A 68 -2.47 3.77 -16.54
N LEU A 69 -2.12 4.11 -17.78
CA LEU A 69 -0.83 3.78 -18.38
C LEU A 69 0.32 4.46 -17.62
N ALA A 70 0.21 5.78 -17.40
CA ALA A 70 1.19 6.55 -16.63
C ALA A 70 1.39 5.96 -15.22
N MET A 71 0.27 5.68 -14.55
CA MET A 71 0.26 5.08 -13.22
C MET A 71 0.90 3.70 -13.18
N CYS A 72 0.59 2.83 -14.14
CA CYS A 72 1.17 1.48 -14.21
C CYS A 72 2.68 1.53 -14.48
N GLU A 73 3.13 2.38 -15.42
CA GLU A 73 4.54 2.55 -15.72
C GLU A 73 5.32 3.09 -14.51
N PHE A 74 4.82 4.15 -13.89
CA PHE A 74 5.43 4.75 -12.70
C PHE A 74 5.50 3.73 -11.56
N ALA A 75 4.42 2.99 -11.31
CA ALA A 75 4.36 1.96 -10.28
C ALA A 75 5.34 0.81 -10.55
N ILE A 76 5.44 0.31 -11.79
CA ILE A 76 6.42 -0.72 -12.17
C ILE A 76 7.84 -0.22 -11.87
N GLY A 77 8.15 1.01 -12.26
CA GLY A 77 9.46 1.61 -12.02
C GLY A 77 9.81 1.70 -10.53
N ILE A 78 8.90 2.22 -9.71
CA ILE A 78 9.09 2.30 -8.24
C ILE A 78 9.17 0.92 -7.59
N PHE A 79 8.35 -0.03 -8.02
CA PHE A 79 8.36 -1.38 -7.44
C PHE A 79 9.63 -2.14 -7.80
N LEU A 80 10.18 -1.93 -9.00
CA LEU A 80 11.51 -2.42 -9.37
C LEU A 80 12.61 -1.76 -8.53
N LEU A 81 12.56 -0.43 -8.37
CA LEU A 81 13.55 0.32 -7.57
C LEU A 81 13.61 -0.19 -6.12
N LEU A 82 12.45 -0.31 -5.48
CA LEU A 82 12.31 -0.77 -4.09
C LEU A 82 12.34 -2.30 -3.93
N ALA A 83 12.35 -3.04 -5.04
CA ALA A 83 12.23 -4.49 -5.13
C ALA A 83 11.00 -5.07 -4.40
N ILE A 84 9.86 -4.39 -4.54
CA ILE A 84 8.54 -4.79 -4.04
C ILE A 84 8.00 -5.95 -4.88
N ARG A 85 7.43 -6.99 -4.24
CA ARG A 85 6.85 -8.17 -4.92
C ARG A 85 7.68 -8.68 -6.12
N ARG A 86 9.02 -8.70 -5.99
CA ARG A 86 10.02 -8.90 -7.06
C ARG A 86 9.73 -9.98 -8.11
N LYS A 87 9.12 -11.12 -7.75
CA LYS A 87 8.74 -12.17 -8.71
C LYS A 87 7.59 -11.74 -9.64
N LEU A 88 6.57 -11.09 -9.07
CA LEU A 88 5.39 -10.64 -9.80
C LEU A 88 5.76 -9.43 -10.68
N VAL A 89 6.46 -8.46 -10.11
CA VAL A 89 6.82 -7.22 -10.83
C VAL A 89 7.75 -7.49 -12.00
N SER A 90 8.74 -8.39 -11.87
CA SER A 90 9.58 -8.75 -13.02
C SER A 90 8.83 -9.51 -14.12
N LYS A 91 7.76 -10.26 -13.79
CA LYS A 91 6.87 -10.87 -14.81
C LYS A 91 6.05 -9.81 -15.53
N ILE A 92 5.47 -8.87 -14.79
CA ILE A 92 4.67 -7.78 -15.35
C ILE A 92 5.57 -6.88 -16.22
N ALA A 93 6.76 -6.52 -15.74
CA ALA A 93 7.72 -5.74 -16.52
C ALA A 93 8.12 -6.45 -17.83
N LEU A 94 8.35 -7.77 -17.79
CA LEU A 94 8.62 -8.55 -19.00
C LEU A 94 7.43 -8.58 -19.97
N LEU A 95 6.21 -8.70 -19.45
CA LEU A 95 5.00 -8.65 -20.27
C LEU A 95 4.86 -7.29 -20.96
N VAL A 96 4.96 -6.20 -20.19
CA VAL A 96 4.87 -4.83 -20.71
C VAL A 96 5.97 -4.59 -21.74
N MET A 97 7.21 -4.96 -21.46
CA MET A 97 8.30 -4.80 -22.42
C MET A 97 8.12 -5.64 -23.68
N SER A 98 7.58 -6.86 -23.57
CA SER A 98 7.26 -7.68 -24.76
C SER A 98 6.23 -6.99 -25.64
N VAL A 99 5.12 -6.49 -25.05
CA VAL A 99 4.07 -5.77 -25.79
C VAL A 99 4.60 -4.49 -26.41
N MET A 100 5.33 -3.67 -25.64
CA MET A 100 5.93 -2.42 -26.14
C MET A 100 6.94 -2.67 -27.25
N THR A 101 7.70 -3.78 -27.20
CA THR A 101 8.65 -4.14 -28.26
C THR A 101 7.91 -4.52 -29.56
N LEU A 102 6.81 -5.27 -29.45
CA LEU A 102 5.96 -5.61 -30.61
C LEU A 102 5.33 -4.37 -31.24
N ILE A 103 4.82 -3.44 -30.42
CA ILE A 103 4.28 -2.17 -30.90
C ILE A 103 5.38 -1.37 -31.60
N THR A 104 6.57 -1.24 -31.02
CA THR A 104 7.67 -0.50 -31.68
C THR A 104 8.18 -1.15 -32.94
N LEU A 105 8.14 -2.48 -33.03
CA LEU A 105 8.47 -3.19 -34.26
C LEU A 105 7.44 -2.89 -35.36
N TRP A 106 6.15 -2.90 -35.00
CA TRP A 106 5.09 -2.51 -35.92
C TRP A 106 5.24 -1.05 -36.39
N ILE A 107 5.54 -0.12 -35.48
CA ILE A 107 5.73 1.29 -35.84
C ILE A 107 6.91 1.46 -36.81
N VAL A 108 8.03 0.78 -36.59
CA VAL A 108 9.18 0.84 -37.52
C VAL A 108 8.86 0.31 -38.91
N ILE A 109 7.99 -0.71 -39.01
CA ILE A 109 7.66 -1.35 -40.28
C ILE A 109 6.57 -0.60 -41.04
N ALA A 110 5.53 -0.15 -40.33
CA ALA A 110 4.33 0.43 -40.92
C ALA A 110 4.32 1.97 -40.90
N ASP A 111 5.24 2.60 -40.15
CA ASP A 111 5.33 4.04 -39.91
C ASP A 111 3.97 4.75 -39.68
N PRO A 112 3.11 4.22 -38.80
CA PRO A 112 1.74 4.72 -38.63
C PRO A 112 1.68 6.03 -37.82
N VAL A 113 2.71 6.33 -37.03
CA VAL A 113 2.79 7.50 -36.15
C VAL A 113 4.23 8.05 -36.14
N LYS A 114 4.37 9.37 -35.96
CA LYS A 114 5.67 10.08 -36.00
C LYS A 114 6.65 9.62 -34.91
N ASP A 115 6.13 9.32 -33.73
CA ASP A 115 6.92 8.85 -32.59
C ASP A 115 6.08 7.96 -31.68
N CYS A 116 6.76 7.15 -30.87
CA CYS A 116 6.09 6.16 -30.04
C CYS A 116 5.35 6.77 -28.82
N GLY A 117 5.65 8.01 -28.42
CA GLY A 117 5.10 8.66 -27.22
C GLY A 117 5.65 8.13 -25.89
N CYS A 118 6.74 7.34 -25.92
CA CYS A 118 7.28 6.66 -24.74
C CYS A 118 7.63 7.61 -23.58
N PHE A 119 8.16 8.80 -23.85
CA PHE A 119 8.55 9.78 -22.83
C PHE A 119 7.78 11.11 -22.95
N GLY A 120 6.61 11.09 -23.61
CA GLY A 120 5.89 12.31 -23.97
C GLY A 120 6.80 13.31 -24.70
N ASP A 121 6.55 14.60 -24.47
CA ASP A 121 7.32 15.69 -25.11
C ASP A 121 8.70 15.93 -24.46
N ALA A 122 9.05 15.22 -23.37
CA ALA A 122 10.33 15.42 -22.68
C ALA A 122 11.52 14.86 -23.47
N ILE A 123 11.33 13.72 -24.15
CA ILE A 123 12.34 13.09 -25.01
C ILE A 123 11.63 12.47 -26.21
N VAL A 124 11.73 13.14 -27.36
CA VAL A 124 11.25 12.59 -28.63
C VAL A 124 12.35 11.70 -29.21
N LEU A 125 12.00 10.43 -29.45
CA LEU A 125 12.89 9.44 -30.05
C LEU A 125 12.33 9.03 -31.40
N THR A 126 13.20 8.80 -32.38
CA THR A 126 12.79 8.21 -33.65
C THR A 126 12.25 6.79 -33.45
N ASN A 127 11.47 6.30 -34.42
CA ASN A 127 10.89 4.95 -34.38
C ASN A 127 11.98 3.87 -34.22
N MET A 128 13.12 4.03 -34.90
CA MET A 128 14.28 3.13 -34.78
C MET A 128 14.97 3.21 -33.41
N GLU A 129 15.24 4.40 -32.88
CA GLU A 129 15.84 4.56 -31.55
C GLU A 129 14.94 3.95 -30.46
N THR A 130 13.63 4.10 -30.61
CA THR A 130 12.65 3.52 -29.68
C THR A 130 12.70 1.99 -29.70
N LEU A 131 12.78 1.37 -30.89
CA LEU A 131 12.92 -0.08 -31.03
C LEU A 131 14.23 -0.58 -30.37
N VAL A 132 15.35 0.08 -30.64
CA VAL A 132 16.66 -0.29 -30.04
C VAL A 132 16.60 -0.22 -28.51
N LYS A 133 16.06 0.87 -27.97
CA LYS A 133 15.83 1.03 -26.53
C LYS A 133 14.97 -0.10 -25.98
N ASN A 134 13.84 -0.42 -26.63
CA ASN A 134 12.94 -1.47 -26.17
C ASN A 134 13.58 -2.87 -26.21
N LEU A 135 14.41 -3.17 -27.21
CA LEU A 135 15.17 -4.43 -27.27
C LEU A 135 16.17 -4.56 -26.11
N ILE A 136 16.89 -3.48 -25.78
CA ILE A 136 17.81 -3.44 -24.62
C ILE A 136 17.02 -3.65 -23.32
N LEU A 137 15.91 -2.93 -23.15
CA LEU A 137 15.05 -3.06 -21.97
C LEU A 137 14.41 -4.45 -21.88
N LEU A 138 14.03 -5.06 -23.00
CA LEU A 138 13.50 -6.43 -23.05
C LEU A 138 14.55 -7.44 -22.58
N ALA A 139 15.80 -7.32 -23.03
CA ALA A 139 16.90 -8.16 -22.56
C ALA A 139 17.12 -8.02 -21.04
N ILE A 140 17.07 -6.79 -20.52
CA ILE A 140 17.11 -6.52 -19.08
C ILE A 140 15.91 -7.16 -18.37
N ALA A 141 14.70 -7.06 -18.92
CA ALA A 141 13.48 -7.61 -18.31
C ALA A 141 13.58 -9.13 -18.17
N ILE A 142 14.11 -9.81 -19.20
CA ILE A 142 14.38 -11.25 -19.18
C ILE A 142 15.38 -11.60 -18.07
N LEU A 143 16.46 -10.82 -17.91
CA LEU A 143 17.45 -11.01 -16.84
C LEU A 143 16.80 -10.89 -15.45
N LEU A 144 16.01 -9.83 -15.22
CA LEU A 144 15.31 -9.60 -13.96
C LEU A 144 14.29 -10.70 -13.65
N TRP A 145 13.56 -11.17 -14.66
CA TRP A 145 12.59 -12.26 -14.55
C TRP A 145 13.24 -13.62 -14.25
N LYS A 146 14.42 -13.90 -14.83
CA LYS A 146 15.17 -15.14 -14.55
C LYS A 146 15.81 -15.15 -13.17
N LYS A 147 16.27 -14.00 -12.67
CA LYS A 147 17.00 -13.89 -11.39
C LYS A 147 16.39 -12.86 -10.41
N PRO A 148 15.09 -12.93 -10.10
CA PRO A 148 14.42 -11.91 -9.29
C PRO A 148 14.86 -11.93 -7.82
N GLN A 149 15.48 -13.01 -7.34
CA GLN A 149 15.94 -13.10 -5.96
C GLN A 149 17.24 -12.32 -5.69
N GLU A 150 18.00 -11.97 -6.74
CA GLU A 150 19.25 -11.21 -6.64
C GLU A 150 19.02 -9.71 -6.35
N MET A 151 17.78 -9.24 -6.48
CA MET A 151 17.39 -7.87 -6.13
C MET A 151 17.26 -7.72 -4.60
N PRO A 152 18.04 -6.83 -3.96
CA PRO A 152 17.95 -6.55 -2.54
C PRO A 152 16.65 -5.78 -2.25
N GLN A 153 15.88 -6.29 -1.29
CA GLN A 153 14.65 -5.64 -0.84
C GLN A 153 14.98 -4.42 -0.01
N LEU A 154 14.46 -3.25 -0.41
CA LEU A 154 14.62 -2.00 0.33
C LEU A 154 13.55 -1.83 1.42
N VAL A 155 12.34 -2.37 1.19
CA VAL A 155 11.21 -2.34 2.13
C VAL A 155 10.79 -3.77 2.53
N SER A 156 10.49 -3.97 3.82
CA SER A 156 10.05 -5.25 4.37
C SER A 156 8.65 -5.65 3.86
N LYS A 157 8.35 -6.97 3.81
CA LYS A 157 7.07 -7.47 3.27
C LYS A 157 5.81 -6.86 3.92
N PRO A 158 5.73 -6.68 5.26
CA PRO A 158 4.57 -6.06 5.90
C PRO A 158 4.37 -4.59 5.50
N THR A 159 5.43 -3.88 5.12
CA THR A 159 5.37 -2.44 4.83
C THR A 159 5.20 -2.16 3.33
N GLN A 160 5.36 -3.18 2.48
CA GLN A 160 5.21 -3.05 1.03
C GLN A 160 3.83 -2.52 0.60
N TRP A 161 2.75 -2.84 1.32
CA TRP A 161 1.41 -2.36 0.93
C TRP A 161 1.28 -0.84 1.05
N ILE A 162 1.95 -0.21 2.03
CA ILE A 162 1.94 1.25 2.21
C ILE A 162 2.64 1.91 1.02
N ALA A 163 3.84 1.43 0.67
CA ALA A 163 4.58 1.94 -0.48
C ALA A 163 3.82 1.73 -1.81
N ILE A 164 3.12 0.61 -1.98
CA ILE A 164 2.27 0.33 -3.15
C ILE A 164 1.14 1.36 -3.25
N ASN A 165 0.33 1.51 -2.20
CA ASN A 165 -0.82 2.42 -2.21
C ASN A 165 -0.38 3.88 -2.35
N TYR A 166 0.69 4.27 -1.67
CA TYR A 166 1.24 5.62 -1.79
C TYR A 166 1.73 5.92 -3.21
N THR A 167 2.38 4.96 -3.88
CA THR A 167 2.83 5.12 -5.27
C THR A 167 1.65 5.35 -6.22
N PHE A 168 0.59 4.55 -6.08
CA PHE A 168 -0.63 4.71 -6.89
C PHE A 168 -1.34 6.03 -6.59
N LEU A 169 -1.53 6.36 -5.32
CA LEU A 169 -2.16 7.61 -4.90
C LEU A 169 -1.39 8.82 -5.43
N PHE A 170 -0.07 8.84 -5.28
CA PHE A 170 0.78 9.92 -5.79
C PHE A 170 0.61 10.09 -7.30
N SER A 171 0.65 9.00 -8.07
CA SER A 171 0.51 9.07 -9.53
C SER A 171 -0.86 9.60 -9.96
N ILE A 172 -1.93 9.19 -9.27
CA ILE A 172 -3.29 9.66 -9.54
C ILE A 172 -3.41 11.14 -9.18
N VAL A 173 -2.94 11.54 -8.00
CA VAL A 173 -2.98 12.94 -7.55
C VAL A 173 -2.20 13.84 -8.50
N MET A 174 -1.01 13.42 -8.94
CA MET A 174 -0.22 14.18 -9.93
C MET A 174 -0.98 14.35 -11.25
N SER A 175 -1.64 13.30 -11.75
CA SER A 175 -2.40 13.35 -13.00
C SER A 175 -3.62 14.25 -12.89
N ILE A 176 -4.37 14.14 -11.79
CA ILE A 176 -5.54 14.99 -11.53
C ILE A 176 -5.11 16.44 -11.33
N TRP A 177 -4.03 16.69 -10.58
CA TRP A 177 -3.48 18.03 -10.42
C TRP A 177 -3.14 18.63 -11.78
N SER A 178 -2.41 17.91 -12.63
CA SER A 178 -2.06 18.39 -13.97
C SER A 178 -3.26 18.60 -14.91
N LEU A 179 -4.39 17.93 -14.68
CA LEU A 179 -5.63 18.16 -15.44
C LEU A 179 -6.42 19.36 -14.91
N TRP A 180 -6.41 19.56 -13.61
CA TRP A 180 -7.11 20.68 -12.97
C TRP A 180 -6.36 22.00 -13.17
N TYR A 181 -5.05 21.96 -12.97
CA TYR A 181 -4.14 23.07 -13.20
C TYR A 181 -3.36 22.85 -14.50
N LEU A 182 -2.16 23.42 -14.61
CA LEU A 182 -1.24 23.11 -15.70
C LEU A 182 -0.22 22.05 -15.28
N PRO A 183 0.41 21.35 -16.25
CA PRO A 183 1.56 20.52 -16.00
C PRO A 183 2.64 21.26 -15.20
N GLN A 184 3.12 20.63 -14.13
CA GLN A 184 4.14 21.22 -13.25
C GLN A 184 5.46 21.51 -13.99
N PHE A 185 5.75 20.68 -14.99
CA PHE A 185 6.79 20.91 -15.98
C PHE A 185 6.16 20.93 -17.35
N ASP A 186 6.46 21.98 -18.09
CA ASP A 186 6.06 22.11 -19.47
C ASP A 186 7.27 21.75 -20.35
N PHE A 187 7.23 20.57 -20.94
CA PHE A 187 8.28 20.09 -21.86
C PHE A 187 8.03 20.52 -23.30
N ARG A 188 6.91 21.21 -23.57
CA ARG A 188 6.53 21.64 -24.91
C ARG A 188 7.30 22.90 -25.30
N PRO A 189 7.34 23.22 -26.61
CA PRO A 189 8.03 24.41 -27.12
C PRO A 189 7.54 25.75 -26.53
N TYR A 190 6.34 25.80 -25.94
CA TYR A 190 5.70 27.00 -25.39
C TYR A 190 5.81 27.11 -23.85
N HIS A 191 6.89 26.63 -23.26
CA HIS A 191 7.09 26.76 -21.81
C HIS A 191 7.44 28.20 -21.40
N ILE A 192 7.21 28.53 -20.13
CA ILE A 192 7.56 29.85 -19.58
C ILE A 192 9.06 30.12 -19.79
N GLY A 193 9.38 31.32 -20.26
CA GLY A 193 10.73 31.79 -20.59
C GLY A 193 11.09 31.68 -22.07
N VAL A 194 10.29 31.01 -22.90
CA VAL A 194 10.52 30.93 -24.35
C VAL A 194 10.05 32.19 -25.04
N ASN A 195 10.88 32.70 -25.96
CA ASN A 195 10.47 33.70 -26.92
C ASN A 195 9.98 33.02 -28.20
N ILE A 196 8.72 33.27 -28.57
CA ILE A 196 8.04 32.57 -29.67
C ILE A 196 8.77 32.83 -31.01
N ALA A 197 9.08 34.09 -31.30
CA ALA A 197 9.79 34.47 -32.53
C ALA A 197 11.15 33.76 -32.65
N LYS A 198 11.94 33.75 -31.58
CA LYS A 198 13.23 33.02 -31.56
C LYS A 198 13.05 31.51 -31.67
N GLY A 199 11.97 30.96 -31.13
CA GLY A 199 11.64 29.53 -31.25
C GLY A 199 11.27 29.10 -32.68
N MET A 200 10.90 30.07 -33.53
CA MET A 200 10.61 29.87 -34.96
C MET A 200 11.83 30.05 -35.86
N GLU A 201 12.95 30.58 -35.34
CA GLU A 201 14.15 30.81 -36.14
C GLU A 201 14.90 29.50 -36.43
N ILE A 202 15.26 29.30 -37.70
CA ILE A 202 16.16 28.21 -38.12
C ILE A 202 17.61 28.67 -37.90
N PRO A 203 18.42 27.96 -37.08
CA PRO A 203 19.81 28.33 -36.83
C PRO A 203 20.65 28.35 -38.10
N LYS A 204 21.59 29.31 -38.20
CA LYS A 204 22.52 29.38 -39.33
C LYS A 204 23.40 28.13 -39.41
N GLY A 205 23.30 27.41 -40.53
CA GLY A 205 24.01 26.13 -40.74
C GLY A 205 23.23 24.88 -40.35
N ALA A 206 21.95 25.00 -40.00
CA ALA A 206 21.08 23.86 -39.74
C ALA A 206 20.90 22.99 -41.00
N LYS A 207 20.74 21.69 -40.78
CA LYS A 207 20.62 20.68 -41.85
C LYS A 207 19.42 21.01 -42.75
N GLN A 208 19.65 21.17 -44.04
CA GLN A 208 18.56 21.41 -45.00
C GLN A 208 17.90 20.08 -45.38
N PRO A 209 16.58 20.08 -45.67
CA PRO A 209 15.92 18.89 -46.19
C PRO A 209 16.55 18.49 -47.53
N LYS A 210 16.82 17.20 -47.70
CA LYS A 210 17.28 16.66 -48.98
C LYS A 210 16.11 16.06 -49.73
N PHE A 211 16.06 16.33 -51.02
CA PHE A 211 15.04 15.82 -51.92
C PHE A 211 15.73 15.01 -53.00
N ASP A 212 15.31 13.76 -53.16
CA ASP A 212 15.67 12.97 -54.33
C ASP A 212 14.53 13.06 -55.34
N THR A 213 14.87 13.59 -56.52
CA THR A 213 13.94 13.67 -57.64
C THR A 213 14.17 12.48 -58.57
N THR A 214 13.16 11.62 -58.66
CA THR A 214 13.11 10.52 -59.62
C THR A 214 12.25 10.94 -60.81
N PHE A 215 12.79 10.76 -62.01
CA PHE A 215 12.12 11.06 -63.26
C PHE A 215 11.57 9.76 -63.85
N ILE A 216 10.30 9.75 -64.23
CA ILE A 216 9.64 8.67 -64.94
C ILE A 216 9.73 9.00 -66.43
N LEU A 217 10.51 8.21 -67.17
CA LEU A 217 10.66 8.35 -68.62
C LEU A 217 10.14 7.12 -69.35
N GLU A 218 9.63 7.32 -70.57
CA GLU A 218 9.06 6.28 -71.43
C GLU A 218 9.84 6.15 -72.73
N LYS A 219 10.13 4.90 -73.14
CA LYS A 219 10.74 4.59 -74.44
C LYS A 219 10.17 3.27 -74.96
N ASN A 220 9.68 3.27 -76.20
CA ASN A 220 9.06 2.10 -76.84
C ASN A 220 7.89 1.48 -76.05
N GLY A 221 7.14 2.30 -75.30
CA GLY A 221 6.00 1.84 -74.47
C GLY A 221 6.38 1.24 -73.12
N GLU A 222 7.67 1.15 -72.77
CA GLU A 222 8.13 0.81 -71.42
C GLU A 222 8.45 2.07 -70.61
N ARG A 223 7.89 2.17 -69.40
CA ARG A 223 8.17 3.23 -68.43
C ARG A 223 9.25 2.78 -67.44
N LYS A 224 10.27 3.61 -67.22
CA LYS A 224 11.32 3.38 -66.23
C LYS A 224 11.62 4.64 -65.41
N GLU A 225 12.01 4.42 -64.17
CA GLU A 225 12.40 5.44 -63.21
C GLU A 225 13.91 5.68 -63.26
N PHE A 226 14.31 6.95 -63.29
CA PHE A 226 15.70 7.38 -63.36
C PHE A 226 15.98 8.48 -62.32
N THR A 227 17.13 8.44 -61.68
CA THR A 227 17.60 9.52 -60.78
C THR A 227 18.45 10.52 -61.55
N ILE A 228 18.78 11.66 -60.93
CA ILE A 228 19.64 12.67 -61.56
C ILE A 228 21.02 12.13 -61.97
N ASP A 229 21.56 11.17 -61.20
CA ASP A 229 22.86 10.55 -61.46
C ASP A 229 22.82 9.48 -62.58
N ASN A 230 21.64 8.97 -62.92
CA ASN A 230 21.44 7.94 -63.94
C ASN A 230 20.43 8.38 -65.01
N TYR A 231 20.38 9.68 -65.29
CA TYR A 231 19.44 10.23 -66.26
C TYR A 231 19.81 9.76 -67.69
N PRO A 232 18.87 9.20 -68.47
CA PRO A 232 19.18 8.58 -69.75
C PRO A 232 19.38 9.60 -70.88
N ASP A 233 19.81 9.13 -72.06
CA ASP A 233 19.99 9.95 -73.25
C ASP A 233 18.66 10.50 -73.82
N SER A 234 18.75 11.46 -74.75
CA SER A 234 17.60 12.18 -75.35
C SER A 234 16.59 11.32 -76.13
N THR A 235 16.76 9.99 -76.13
CA THR A 235 15.88 9.02 -76.80
C THR A 235 14.68 8.58 -75.95
N TRP A 236 14.62 9.04 -74.70
CA TRP A 236 13.55 8.78 -73.74
C TRP A 236 12.64 10.02 -73.58
N THR A 237 11.33 9.82 -73.51
CA THR A 237 10.35 10.90 -73.33
C THR A 237 10.00 11.06 -71.85
N PHE A 238 10.15 12.26 -71.30
CA PHE A 238 9.77 12.57 -69.93
C PHE A 238 8.24 12.52 -69.76
N ILE A 239 7.76 11.83 -68.72
CA ILE A 239 6.34 11.73 -68.39
C ILE A 239 6.02 12.51 -67.11
N ASP A 240 6.72 12.22 -66.02
CA ASP A 240 6.45 12.79 -64.71
C ASP A 240 7.72 12.75 -63.82
N SER A 241 7.77 13.58 -62.78
CA SER A 241 8.86 13.57 -61.80
C SER A 241 8.30 13.45 -60.40
N LYS A 242 8.76 12.44 -59.67
CA LYS A 242 8.43 12.24 -58.26
C LYS A 242 9.59 12.75 -57.43
N THR A 243 9.38 13.87 -56.74
CA THR A 243 10.32 14.35 -55.74
C THR A 243 9.93 13.80 -54.39
N VAL A 244 10.79 12.99 -53.79
CA VAL A 244 10.60 12.44 -52.45
C VAL A 244 11.63 13.07 -51.54
N GLN A 245 11.19 13.60 -50.41
CA GLN A 245 12.09 14.08 -49.38
C GLN A 245 12.78 12.86 -48.74
N THR A 246 14.10 12.75 -48.89
CA THR A 246 14.86 11.57 -48.43
C THR A 246 15.55 11.78 -47.09
N GLU A 247 15.80 13.03 -46.71
CA GLU A 247 16.20 13.38 -45.36
C GLU A 247 15.44 14.62 -44.88
N GLU A 248 14.87 14.54 -43.67
CA GLU A 248 14.30 15.70 -43.01
C GLU A 248 15.36 16.76 -42.67
N GLY A 249 15.01 18.01 -42.95
CA GLY A 249 15.77 19.18 -42.52
C GLY A 249 15.52 19.48 -41.04
N TYR A 250 16.26 20.44 -40.50
CA TYR A 250 15.99 20.94 -39.16
C TYR A 250 14.63 21.64 -39.11
N VAL A 251 13.72 21.12 -38.30
CA VAL A 251 12.43 21.73 -37.99
C VAL A 251 12.59 22.54 -36.69
N PRO A 252 12.28 23.84 -36.68
CA PRO A 252 12.37 24.64 -35.47
C PRO A 252 11.35 24.15 -34.43
N PRO A 253 11.65 24.28 -33.12
CA PRO A 253 10.76 23.82 -32.05
C PRO A 253 9.34 24.38 -32.16
N ILE A 254 9.22 25.63 -32.64
CA ILE A 254 7.95 26.26 -32.98
C ILE A 254 7.93 26.44 -34.50
N HIS A 255 7.01 25.79 -35.21
CA HIS A 255 6.93 25.88 -36.68
C HIS A 255 5.51 26.20 -37.19
N ASP A 256 4.47 25.79 -36.47
CA ASP A 256 3.08 25.94 -36.91
C ASP A 256 2.33 27.10 -36.22
N PHE A 257 3.03 27.99 -35.51
CA PHE A 257 2.40 29.11 -34.82
C PHE A 257 1.97 30.21 -35.80
N SER A 258 0.66 30.34 -35.99
CA SER A 258 0.05 31.43 -36.76
C SER A 258 -1.21 31.96 -36.08
N ILE A 259 -1.47 33.24 -36.25
CA ILE A 259 -2.64 33.94 -35.74
C ILE A 259 -3.28 34.66 -36.92
N ALA A 260 -4.43 34.17 -37.35
CA ALA A 260 -5.21 34.78 -38.43
C ALA A 260 -6.49 35.40 -37.89
N ASP A 261 -6.84 36.59 -38.37
CA ASP A 261 -8.13 37.20 -38.06
C ASP A 261 -9.28 36.39 -38.68
N ALA A 262 -10.26 36.03 -37.87
CA ALA A 262 -11.35 35.13 -38.28
C ALA A 262 -12.23 35.72 -39.40
N LYS A 263 -12.32 37.06 -39.50
CA LYS A 263 -13.21 37.76 -40.44
C LYS A 263 -12.51 38.14 -41.74
N THR A 264 -11.23 38.51 -41.65
CA THR A 264 -10.44 39.05 -42.78
C THR A 264 -9.42 38.06 -43.32
N GLY A 265 -9.03 37.04 -42.53
CA GLY A 265 -7.96 36.10 -42.86
C GLY A 265 -6.55 36.72 -42.82
N GLU A 266 -6.42 37.94 -42.30
CA GLU A 266 -5.13 38.62 -42.16
C GLU A 266 -4.26 37.95 -41.09
N ASP A 267 -3.01 37.65 -41.43
CA ASP A 267 -2.02 37.07 -40.52
C ASP A 267 -1.37 38.18 -39.67
N ILE A 268 -1.69 38.18 -38.38
CA ILE A 268 -1.17 39.16 -37.40
C ILE A 268 -0.05 38.57 -36.52
N THR A 269 0.45 37.38 -36.84
CA THR A 269 1.43 36.65 -36.01
C THR A 269 2.65 37.51 -35.70
N GLN A 270 3.22 38.14 -36.73
CA GLN A 270 4.43 38.96 -36.59
C GLN A 270 4.20 40.19 -35.71
N GLU A 271 3.01 40.77 -35.76
CA GLU A 271 2.62 41.90 -34.93
C GLU A 271 2.55 41.49 -33.45
N VAL A 272 1.94 40.34 -33.17
CA VAL A 272 1.74 39.83 -31.80
C VAL A 272 3.06 39.42 -31.15
N ILE A 273 3.92 38.68 -31.86
CA ILE A 273 5.17 38.15 -31.27
C ILE A 273 6.28 39.21 -31.16
N HIS A 274 6.19 40.32 -31.90
CA HIS A 274 7.13 41.45 -31.80
C HIS A 274 6.60 42.62 -30.99
N ASP A 275 5.40 42.51 -30.41
CA ASP A 275 4.84 43.51 -29.52
C ASP A 275 5.74 43.68 -28.29
N LYS A 276 6.18 44.92 -28.04
CA LYS A 276 7.05 45.25 -26.91
C LYS A 276 6.28 45.34 -25.59
N GLY A 277 4.96 45.52 -25.66
CA GLY A 277 4.05 45.58 -24.52
C GLY A 277 3.75 44.21 -23.91
N TYR A 278 2.73 44.19 -23.06
CA TYR A 278 2.14 42.96 -22.54
C TYR A 278 0.97 42.53 -23.44
N THR A 279 0.94 41.24 -23.76
CA THR A 279 -0.15 40.64 -24.53
C THR A 279 -0.70 39.43 -23.79
N PHE A 280 -1.98 39.49 -23.45
CA PHE A 280 -2.74 38.34 -22.98
C PHE A 280 -3.21 37.52 -24.17
N LEU A 281 -2.93 36.22 -24.14
CA LEU A 281 -3.46 35.24 -25.09
C LEU A 281 -4.33 34.26 -24.33
N LEU A 282 -5.65 34.37 -24.49
CA LEU A 282 -6.59 33.34 -24.10
C LEU A 282 -6.57 32.27 -25.19
N VAL A 283 -6.34 31.01 -24.82
CA VAL A 283 -6.17 29.90 -25.76
C VAL A 283 -7.24 28.87 -25.46
N SER A 284 -8.09 28.59 -26.45
CA SER A 284 -9.19 27.65 -26.34
C SER A 284 -9.26 26.82 -27.61
N PRO A 285 -8.64 25.62 -27.67
CA PRO A 285 -8.65 24.79 -28.87
C PRO A 285 -10.06 24.56 -29.43
N HIS A 286 -11.02 24.26 -28.55
CA HIS A 286 -12.43 24.05 -28.89
C HIS A 286 -13.34 24.75 -27.89
N LEU A 287 -13.91 25.88 -28.28
CA LEU A 287 -14.90 26.64 -27.49
C LEU A 287 -16.18 25.83 -27.22
N GLU A 288 -16.53 24.88 -28.07
CA GLU A 288 -17.68 23.98 -27.89
C GLU A 288 -17.58 23.13 -26.62
N PHE A 289 -16.36 22.90 -26.13
CA PHE A 289 -16.05 22.08 -24.96
C PHE A 289 -15.21 22.86 -23.93
N ALA A 290 -15.19 24.19 -24.02
CA ALA A 290 -14.48 25.04 -23.09
C ALA A 290 -15.23 25.09 -21.75
N ASP A 291 -14.49 25.10 -20.64
CA ASP A 291 -15.05 25.24 -19.31
C ASP A 291 -15.46 26.69 -19.07
N ASP A 292 -16.74 26.89 -18.73
CA ASP A 292 -17.37 28.18 -18.50
C ASP A 292 -17.46 28.54 -17.01
N SER A 293 -16.92 27.76 -16.09
CA SER A 293 -17.11 28.00 -14.65
C SER A 293 -16.50 29.33 -14.16
N ASN A 294 -15.44 29.80 -14.82
CA ASN A 294 -14.65 30.98 -14.40
C ASN A 294 -14.62 32.08 -15.49
N PHE A 295 -15.64 32.17 -16.36
CA PHE A 295 -15.65 33.19 -17.42
C PHE A 295 -15.59 34.63 -16.87
N GLY A 296 -16.20 34.89 -15.71
CA GLY A 296 -16.17 36.23 -15.09
C GLY A 296 -14.74 36.72 -14.81
N ASN A 297 -13.85 35.84 -14.34
CA ASN A 297 -12.44 36.19 -14.16
C ASN A 297 -11.76 36.51 -15.50
N ILE A 298 -12.12 35.83 -16.59
CA ILE A 298 -11.58 36.11 -17.93
C ILE A 298 -12.01 37.50 -18.39
N ASP A 299 -13.28 37.86 -18.17
CA ASP A 299 -13.80 39.17 -18.52
C ASP A 299 -13.14 40.28 -17.67
N GLU A 300 -12.95 40.07 -16.37
CA GLU A 300 -12.20 41.01 -15.52
C GLU A 300 -10.75 41.20 -16.00
N ILE A 301 -10.08 40.15 -16.46
CA ILE A 301 -8.73 40.22 -17.04
C ILE A 301 -8.75 41.04 -18.34
N TYR A 302 -9.79 40.86 -19.16
CA TYR A 302 -9.97 41.60 -20.41
C TYR A 302 -10.22 43.09 -20.15
N GLU A 303 -11.11 43.42 -19.21
CA GLU A 303 -11.38 44.80 -18.78
C GLU A 303 -10.11 45.46 -18.24
N TYR A 304 -9.39 44.78 -17.34
CA TYR A 304 -8.11 45.24 -16.81
C TYR A 304 -7.07 45.49 -17.93
N ALA A 305 -7.00 44.60 -18.92
CA ALA A 305 -6.11 44.76 -20.07
C ALA A 305 -6.49 46.00 -20.88
N ASN A 306 -7.78 46.22 -21.12
CA ASN A 306 -8.27 47.38 -21.88
C ASN A 306 -7.99 48.70 -21.14
N ASP A 307 -8.25 48.76 -19.83
CA ASP A 307 -8.03 49.96 -18.99
C ASP A 307 -6.56 50.38 -18.95
N HIS A 308 -5.64 49.42 -19.01
CA HIS A 308 -4.19 49.65 -18.99
C HIS A 308 -3.55 49.69 -20.39
N GLY A 309 -4.33 49.52 -21.46
CA GLY A 309 -3.85 49.52 -22.84
C GLY A 309 -2.97 48.31 -23.20
N TYR A 310 -3.18 47.17 -22.53
CA TYR A 310 -2.57 45.89 -22.88
C TYR A 310 -3.42 45.15 -23.91
N ARG A 311 -2.75 44.39 -24.79
CA ARG A 311 -3.44 43.63 -25.83
C ARG A 311 -4.04 42.34 -25.24
N PHE A 312 -5.25 41.99 -25.65
CA PHE A 312 -5.90 40.73 -25.28
C PHE A 312 -6.48 40.06 -26.53
N LEU A 313 -6.17 38.79 -26.75
CA LEU A 313 -6.60 38.02 -27.92
C LEU A 313 -7.08 36.64 -27.48
N CYS A 314 -8.20 36.16 -28.02
CA CYS A 314 -8.61 34.77 -27.87
C CYS A 314 -8.26 33.96 -29.12
N LEU A 315 -7.44 32.92 -28.99
CA LEU A 315 -7.02 32.03 -30.06
C LEU A 315 -7.82 30.72 -30.00
N THR A 316 -8.45 30.34 -31.12
CA THR A 316 -9.28 29.13 -31.20
C THR A 316 -9.22 28.46 -32.57
N ALA A 317 -9.48 27.15 -32.64
CA ALA A 317 -9.71 26.44 -33.90
C ALA A 317 -11.22 26.24 -34.19
N SER A 318 -12.08 26.71 -33.28
CA SER A 318 -13.53 26.59 -33.40
C SER A 318 -14.13 27.41 -34.53
N THR A 319 -15.28 26.95 -35.01
CA THR A 319 -16.05 27.64 -36.05
C THR A 319 -16.68 28.94 -35.54
N GLU A 320 -17.03 29.87 -36.43
CA GLU A 320 -17.76 31.09 -36.08
C GLU A 320 -19.05 30.83 -35.29
N LYS A 321 -19.73 29.71 -35.58
CA LYS A 321 -20.94 29.31 -34.85
C LYS A 321 -20.64 29.03 -33.38
N ALA A 322 -19.54 28.35 -33.10
CA ALA A 322 -19.12 28.03 -31.74
C ALA A 322 -18.59 29.26 -31.00
N ILE A 323 -17.88 30.14 -31.70
CA ILE A 323 -17.48 31.46 -31.16
C ILE A 323 -18.73 32.23 -30.74
N LYS A 324 -19.73 32.37 -31.63
CA LYS A 324 -20.96 33.08 -31.30
C LYS A 324 -21.69 32.44 -30.12
N HIS A 325 -21.77 31.12 -30.09
CA HIS A 325 -22.37 30.42 -28.95
C HIS A 325 -21.65 30.73 -27.64
N TRP A 326 -20.31 30.73 -27.64
CA TRP A 326 -19.51 31.10 -26.48
C TRP A 326 -19.78 32.53 -26.03
N GLN A 327 -19.86 33.48 -26.96
CA GLN A 327 -20.22 34.87 -26.67
C GLN A 327 -21.64 34.98 -26.09
N ASP A 328 -22.59 34.22 -26.62
CA ASP A 328 -23.97 34.24 -26.14
C ASP A 328 -24.11 33.71 -24.69
N ILE A 329 -23.27 32.75 -24.28
CA ILE A 329 -23.32 32.16 -22.92
C ILE A 329 -22.45 32.90 -21.89
N THR A 330 -21.31 33.46 -22.31
CA THR A 330 -20.36 34.13 -21.40
C THR A 330 -20.48 35.64 -21.38
N GLY A 331 -20.99 36.26 -22.44
CA GLY A 331 -20.92 37.71 -22.63
C GLY A 331 -19.57 38.21 -23.16
N ALA A 332 -18.67 37.31 -23.58
CA ALA A 332 -17.32 37.64 -24.03
C ALA A 332 -17.28 38.72 -25.14
N GLU A 333 -16.68 39.86 -24.81
CA GLU A 333 -16.47 40.98 -25.74
C GLU A 333 -15.06 41.02 -26.37
N TYR A 334 -14.14 40.20 -25.87
CA TYR A 334 -12.77 40.12 -26.37
C TYR A 334 -12.68 39.59 -27.82
N PRO A 335 -11.64 39.97 -28.59
CA PRO A 335 -11.53 39.60 -30.00
C PRO A 335 -11.03 38.15 -30.18
N PHE A 336 -11.59 37.45 -31.17
CA PHE A 336 -11.29 36.05 -31.51
C PHE A 336 -10.46 35.94 -32.79
N TYR A 337 -9.46 35.06 -32.76
CA TYR A 337 -8.54 34.77 -33.85
C TYR A 337 -8.39 33.27 -34.04
N VAL A 338 -8.10 32.88 -35.28
CA VAL A 338 -7.97 31.48 -35.70
C VAL A 338 -6.51 31.05 -35.67
N THR A 339 -6.27 29.91 -35.06
CA THR A 339 -4.97 29.22 -35.01
C THR A 339 -5.22 27.72 -35.14
N ASP A 340 -4.25 26.98 -35.68
CA ASP A 340 -4.34 25.52 -35.81
C ASP A 340 -4.58 24.80 -34.46
N GLU A 341 -5.45 23.79 -34.48
CA GLU A 341 -5.86 23.03 -33.30
C GLU A 341 -4.68 22.33 -32.61
N THR A 342 -3.80 21.70 -33.39
CA THR A 342 -2.62 20.98 -32.87
C THR A 342 -1.67 21.97 -32.20
N THR A 343 -1.51 23.14 -32.79
CA THR A 343 -0.76 24.24 -32.20
C THR A 343 -1.36 24.68 -30.87
N LEU A 344 -2.66 24.95 -30.81
CA LEU A 344 -3.32 25.42 -29.57
C LEU A 344 -3.23 24.38 -28.44
N LYS A 345 -3.46 23.09 -28.75
CA LYS A 345 -3.26 22.00 -27.79
C LYS A 345 -1.82 21.97 -27.27
N THR A 346 -0.84 22.25 -28.13
CA THR A 346 0.58 22.29 -27.75
C THR A 346 0.92 23.53 -26.92
N VAL A 347 0.28 24.67 -27.19
CA VAL A 347 0.49 25.92 -26.45
C VAL A 347 0.10 25.78 -24.99
N ILE A 348 -1.06 25.19 -24.66
CA ILE A 348 -1.50 25.05 -23.27
C ILE A 348 -2.39 23.81 -23.05
N ARG A 349 -2.29 23.18 -21.88
CA ARG A 349 -3.13 22.01 -21.51
C ARG A 349 -4.35 22.48 -20.70
N SER A 350 -5.11 23.41 -21.25
CA SER A 350 -6.31 23.98 -20.62
C SER A 350 -7.26 24.49 -21.70
N ASN A 351 -8.57 24.42 -21.46
CA ASN A 351 -9.60 24.84 -22.40
C ASN A 351 -10.72 25.58 -21.66
N PRO A 352 -10.69 26.93 -21.53
CA PRO A 352 -9.64 27.82 -22.03
C PRO A 352 -8.41 27.85 -21.12
N GLY A 353 -7.29 28.42 -21.57
CA GLY A 353 -6.10 28.68 -20.76
C GLY A 353 -5.51 30.04 -21.10
N LEU A 354 -4.84 30.69 -20.16
CA LEU A 354 -4.33 32.05 -20.35
C LEU A 354 -2.80 32.08 -20.39
N LEU A 355 -2.23 32.86 -21.31
CA LEU A 355 -0.82 33.16 -21.37
C LEU A 355 -0.61 34.67 -21.29
N LEU A 356 0.50 35.06 -20.67
CA LEU A 356 0.98 36.44 -20.71
C LEU A 356 2.32 36.49 -21.43
N LEU A 357 2.37 37.28 -22.50
CA LEU A 357 3.58 37.57 -23.25
C LEU A 357 4.13 38.94 -22.88
N LYS A 358 5.46 39.07 -22.92
CA LYS A 358 6.17 40.35 -22.89
C LYS A 358 7.31 40.32 -23.90
N ASN A 359 7.29 41.21 -24.90
CA ASN A 359 8.29 41.23 -25.96
C ASN A 359 8.46 39.85 -26.63
N GLY A 360 7.34 39.24 -27.00
CA GLY A 360 7.28 37.88 -27.59
C GLY A 360 7.65 36.72 -26.67
N THR A 361 7.97 36.99 -25.40
CA THR A 361 8.41 35.99 -24.42
C THR A 361 7.26 35.59 -23.51
N ILE A 362 6.99 34.30 -23.37
CA ILE A 362 5.98 33.76 -22.44
C ILE A 362 6.50 33.96 -21.02
N ILE A 363 5.88 34.85 -20.25
CA ILE A 363 6.29 35.12 -18.86
C ILE A 363 5.42 34.39 -17.84
N GLN A 364 4.15 34.10 -18.15
CA GLN A 364 3.24 33.36 -17.28
C GLN A 364 2.23 32.54 -18.08
N LYS A 365 1.68 31.51 -17.44
CA LYS A 365 0.62 30.63 -17.97
C LYS A 365 -0.30 30.20 -16.85
N TRP A 366 -1.61 30.14 -17.13
CA TRP A 366 -2.64 29.75 -16.17
C TRP A 366 -3.65 28.79 -16.79
N SER A 367 -4.11 27.83 -15.98
CA SER A 367 -5.30 27.04 -16.28
C SER A 367 -6.55 27.90 -16.03
N HIS A 368 -7.70 27.53 -16.62
CA HIS A 368 -8.97 28.17 -16.30
C HIS A 368 -9.30 28.12 -14.79
N ASN A 369 -8.75 27.15 -14.05
CA ASN A 369 -8.96 26.99 -12.60
C ASN A 369 -8.00 27.80 -11.71
N ASP A 370 -7.02 28.49 -12.30
CA ASP A 370 -5.96 29.20 -11.57
C ASP A 370 -5.68 30.55 -12.23
N LEU A 371 -6.73 31.18 -12.76
CA LEU A 371 -6.64 32.49 -13.37
C LEU A 371 -6.25 33.55 -12.32
N PRO A 372 -5.48 34.58 -12.69
CA PRO A 372 -5.09 35.64 -11.78
C PRO A 372 -6.33 36.37 -11.24
N ASP A 373 -6.39 36.54 -9.92
CA ASP A 373 -7.44 37.31 -9.25
C ASP A 373 -7.17 38.81 -9.43
N MET A 374 -8.01 39.48 -10.21
CA MET A 374 -7.88 40.91 -10.49
C MET A 374 -8.15 41.78 -9.26
N ALA A 375 -8.92 41.29 -8.28
CA ALA A 375 -9.13 41.99 -7.02
C ALA A 375 -7.84 42.09 -6.17
N GLU A 376 -6.96 41.07 -6.23
CA GLU A 376 -5.66 41.08 -5.53
C GLU A 376 -4.62 41.98 -6.21
N ILE A 377 -4.68 42.05 -7.54
CA ILE A 377 -3.78 42.88 -8.35
C ILE A 377 -4.15 44.36 -8.19
N GLY A 378 -5.45 44.65 -8.20
CA GLY A 378 -6.01 45.99 -8.18
C GLY A 378 -5.58 46.81 -9.41
N ASP A 379 -5.62 48.13 -9.29
CA ASP A 379 -5.32 49.08 -10.37
C ASP A 379 -3.79 49.30 -10.59
N LYS A 380 -2.97 48.27 -10.38
CA LYS A 380 -1.50 48.37 -10.51
C LYS A 380 -1.08 47.88 -11.90
N PRO A 381 -0.29 48.68 -12.66
CA PRO A 381 0.28 48.23 -13.93
C PRO A 381 1.11 46.94 -13.78
N LEU A 382 1.08 46.06 -14.79
CA LEU A 382 1.73 44.74 -14.78
C LEU A 382 3.23 44.82 -14.45
N GLU A 383 3.92 45.89 -14.83
CA GLU A 383 5.33 46.10 -14.52
C GLU A 383 5.63 46.11 -13.02
N LYS A 384 4.63 46.48 -12.21
CA LYS A 384 4.73 46.60 -10.75
C LYS A 384 4.13 45.39 -10.02
N THR A 385 3.50 44.47 -10.72
CA THR A 385 2.88 43.27 -10.14
C THR A 385 3.84 42.09 -10.21
N GLU A 386 3.57 41.04 -9.44
CA GLU A 386 4.35 39.80 -9.49
C GLU A 386 4.02 38.98 -10.74
N ILE A 387 2.78 39.06 -11.24
CA ILE A 387 2.37 38.35 -12.46
C ILE A 387 3.02 38.91 -13.73
N GLY A 388 3.35 40.21 -13.77
CA GLY A 388 4.02 40.83 -14.93
C GLY A 388 5.53 40.62 -14.95
N LYS A 389 6.09 39.88 -13.98
CA LYS A 389 7.50 39.50 -13.92
C LYS A 389 7.67 38.00 -14.21
N MET A 390 8.87 37.64 -14.66
CA MET A 390 9.23 36.23 -14.86
C MET A 390 9.33 35.53 -13.50
N PRO A 391 8.75 34.32 -13.34
CA PRO A 391 8.81 33.59 -12.08
C PRO A 391 10.26 33.37 -11.61
N GLU A 392 10.56 33.74 -10.37
CA GLU A 392 11.89 33.51 -9.76
C GLU A 392 12.13 32.04 -9.37
N VAL A 393 11.10 31.18 -9.50
CA VAL A 393 11.19 29.78 -9.07
C VAL A 393 12.04 28.99 -10.06
N SER A 394 13.31 28.75 -9.70
CA SER A 394 14.20 27.86 -10.44
C SER A 394 13.59 26.47 -10.64
N ALA A 395 13.71 25.92 -11.86
CA ALA A 395 13.29 24.55 -12.18
C ALA A 395 13.86 23.52 -11.18
N ALA A 396 15.10 23.73 -10.70
CA ALA A 396 15.71 22.88 -9.69
C ALA A 396 14.93 22.85 -8.37
N LYS A 397 14.34 23.97 -7.95
CA LYS A 397 13.52 24.06 -6.74
C LYS A 397 12.19 23.34 -6.91
N LYS A 398 11.53 23.45 -8.08
CA LYS A 398 10.32 22.69 -8.40
C LYS A 398 10.58 21.18 -8.43
N ILE A 399 11.67 20.76 -9.10
CA ILE A 399 12.12 19.37 -9.16
C ILE A 399 12.40 18.85 -7.75
N ALA A 400 13.18 19.58 -6.96
CA ALA A 400 13.47 19.21 -5.58
C ALA A 400 12.20 19.10 -4.73
N GLY A 401 11.22 19.99 -4.92
CA GLY A 401 9.93 19.95 -4.24
C GLY A 401 9.13 18.68 -4.55
N ILE A 402 8.95 18.36 -5.82
CA ILE A 402 8.19 17.17 -6.26
C ILE A 402 8.90 15.88 -5.87
N ILE A 403 10.23 15.81 -6.08
CA ILE A 403 11.04 14.67 -5.64
C ILE A 403 10.95 14.53 -4.13
N SER A 404 11.04 15.62 -3.36
CA SER A 404 10.92 15.59 -1.90
C SER A 404 9.55 15.11 -1.46
N TRP A 405 8.48 15.58 -2.12
CA TRP A 405 7.11 15.16 -1.80
C TRP A 405 6.95 13.65 -1.92
N PHE A 406 7.54 13.02 -2.94
CA PHE A 406 7.47 11.58 -3.13
C PHE A 406 8.49 10.79 -2.29
N ILE A 407 9.74 11.24 -2.28
CA ILE A 407 10.87 10.51 -1.69
C ILE A 407 10.88 10.63 -0.17
N ILE A 408 10.57 11.79 0.43
CA ILE A 408 10.64 11.96 1.89
C ILE A 408 9.70 10.99 2.61
N PRO A 409 8.40 10.87 2.25
CA PRO A 409 7.52 9.90 2.89
C PRO A 409 8.00 8.45 2.74
N LEU A 410 8.52 8.08 1.57
CA LEU A 410 9.07 6.74 1.33
C LEU A 410 10.36 6.49 2.10
N VAL A 411 11.25 7.48 2.21
CA VAL A 411 12.48 7.38 3.00
C VAL A 411 12.13 7.26 4.47
N LEU A 412 11.23 8.10 4.99
CA LEU A 412 10.74 7.99 6.36
C LEU A 412 10.09 6.63 6.63
N LEU A 413 9.27 6.14 5.69
CA LEU A 413 8.69 4.81 5.75
C LEU A 413 9.77 3.73 5.77
N THR A 414 10.80 3.82 4.91
CA THR A 414 11.89 2.84 4.89
C THR A 414 12.73 2.91 6.16
N ILE A 415 12.97 4.11 6.73
CA ILE A 415 13.69 4.28 7.99
C ILE A 415 12.86 3.70 9.13
N ALA A 416 11.57 4.03 9.22
CA ALA A 416 10.67 3.50 10.24
C ALA A 416 10.54 1.97 10.11
N ASP A 417 10.41 1.45 8.89
CA ASP A 417 10.42 0.02 8.60
C ASP A 417 11.74 -0.64 8.99
N ARG A 418 12.87 0.00 8.71
CA ARG A 418 14.20 -0.51 9.08
C ARG A 418 14.43 -0.42 10.57
N LEU A 419 13.97 0.62 11.25
CA LEU A 419 14.01 0.76 12.70
C LEU A 419 13.07 -0.25 13.37
N TRP A 420 11.91 -0.54 12.77
CA TRP A 420 10.98 -1.54 13.27
C TRP A 420 11.47 -2.95 12.99
N ALA A 421 12.01 -3.22 11.80
CA ALA A 421 12.65 -4.48 11.43
C ALA A 421 13.95 -4.67 12.20
N TRP A 422 14.70 -3.61 12.51
CA TRP A 422 15.86 -3.61 13.40
C TRP A 422 15.44 -3.77 14.85
N GLY A 423 14.34 -3.17 15.30
CA GLY A 423 13.76 -3.40 16.62
C GLY A 423 13.19 -4.80 16.77
N ALA A 424 12.56 -5.35 15.72
CA ALA A 424 12.10 -6.73 15.65
C ALA A 424 13.28 -7.69 15.50
N TRP A 425 14.33 -7.31 14.76
CA TRP A 425 15.58 -8.06 14.67
C TRP A 425 16.40 -7.94 15.95
N ILE A 426 16.33 -6.84 16.71
CA ILE A 426 16.89 -6.70 18.05
C ILE A 426 16.08 -7.56 18.99
N ARG A 427 14.75 -7.55 18.97
CA ARG A 427 13.92 -8.50 19.74
C ARG A 427 14.23 -9.95 19.36
N LYS A 428 14.48 -10.22 18.07
CA LYS A 428 14.86 -11.54 17.52
C LYS A 428 16.32 -11.90 17.78
N LYS A 429 17.21 -10.92 17.89
CA LYS A 429 18.65 -11.04 18.19
C LYS A 429 18.90 -10.99 19.69
N GLU A 430 18.02 -10.45 20.49
CA GLU A 430 17.87 -10.76 21.90
C GLU A 430 17.41 -12.20 22.01
N ASN A 431 16.42 -12.65 21.22
CA ASN A 431 16.06 -14.08 21.13
C ASN A 431 17.15 -15.00 20.51
N SER A 432 18.12 -14.49 19.75
CA SER A 432 19.21 -15.28 19.14
C SER A 432 20.54 -15.15 19.89
N ASN A 433 20.85 -14.00 20.49
CA ASN A 433 21.86 -13.87 21.54
C ASN A 433 21.39 -14.59 22.81
N ARG A 434 20.12 -14.93 22.97
CA ARG A 434 19.63 -15.92 23.95
C ARG A 434 20.15 -17.36 23.69
N ILE A 435 20.74 -17.64 22.52
CA ILE A 435 21.46 -18.89 22.17
C ILE A 435 22.96 -18.78 22.49
N LEU A 436 23.51 -17.55 22.56
CA LEU A 436 24.91 -17.27 22.99
C LEU A 436 25.00 -16.75 24.44
N SER A 437 23.88 -16.38 25.06
CA SER A 437 23.73 -16.01 26.46
C SER A 437 23.23 -17.21 27.26
N THR A 438 23.86 -18.36 27.01
CA THR A 438 23.94 -19.53 27.88
C THR A 438 24.46 -19.19 29.30
N PHE A 439 24.70 -17.91 29.61
CA PHE A 439 25.21 -17.45 30.90
C PHE A 439 24.51 -16.25 31.57
N LYS A 440 23.37 -15.70 31.08
CA LYS A 440 22.52 -14.76 31.86
C LYS A 440 21.23 -14.35 31.10
N LYS A 441 20.15 -15.13 31.20
CA LYS A 441 18.78 -14.71 30.84
C LYS A 441 18.02 -14.34 32.11
N LYS A 442 17.45 -13.14 32.19
CA LYS A 442 16.29 -12.90 33.07
C LYS A 442 15.13 -13.74 32.53
N ARG A 443 14.70 -14.74 33.30
CA ARG A 443 13.61 -15.67 33.01
C ARG A 443 12.32 -14.85 32.91
N LYS A 444 11.64 -14.82 31.76
CA LYS A 444 10.21 -14.46 31.74
C LYS A 444 9.54 -15.58 32.55
N MET A 445 9.05 -15.26 33.75
CA MET A 445 8.51 -16.27 34.65
C MET A 445 7.08 -16.59 34.23
N ARG A 446 6.75 -17.88 34.18
CA ARG A 446 5.37 -18.37 34.06
C ARG A 446 4.48 -17.71 35.10
N LYS A 447 3.23 -17.44 34.73
CA LYS A 447 2.24 -16.91 35.67
C LYS A 447 2.00 -17.96 36.73
N LYS A 448 2.15 -17.57 37.99
CA LYS A 448 1.85 -18.42 39.13
C LYS A 448 0.39 -18.24 39.46
N ILE A 449 -0.36 -19.33 39.64
CA ILE A 449 -1.81 -19.25 39.87
C ILE A 449 -2.23 -20.16 41.02
N VAL A 450 -2.96 -19.63 41.99
CA VAL A 450 -3.63 -20.43 43.02
C VAL A 450 -5.14 -20.27 42.84
N ALA A 451 -5.79 -21.34 42.38
CA ALA A 451 -7.23 -21.38 42.14
C ALA A 451 -7.92 -22.21 43.23
N GLY A 452 -8.87 -21.64 43.97
CA GLY A 452 -9.69 -22.37 44.94
C GLY A 452 -10.95 -22.92 44.30
N ASN A 453 -11.13 -24.24 44.27
CA ASN A 453 -12.37 -24.89 43.85
C ASN A 453 -13.19 -25.26 45.09
N TRP A 454 -14.26 -24.52 45.36
CA TRP A 454 -15.09 -24.72 46.55
C TRP A 454 -15.92 -25.99 46.47
N LYS A 455 -16.19 -26.49 45.27
CA LYS A 455 -17.09 -27.61 45.02
C LYS A 455 -18.47 -27.32 45.60
N MET A 456 -19.27 -28.36 45.81
CA MET A 456 -20.60 -28.25 46.40
C MET A 456 -20.57 -28.00 47.92
N ASN A 457 -20.04 -26.85 48.36
CA ASN A 457 -19.96 -26.42 49.76
C ASN A 457 -20.57 -25.03 49.98
N MET A 458 -20.93 -24.76 51.24
CA MET A 458 -21.46 -23.49 51.76
C MET A 458 -22.84 -23.09 51.23
N ASN A 459 -23.63 -22.44 52.10
CA ASN A 459 -24.80 -21.69 51.65
C ASN A 459 -24.37 -20.32 51.09
N LEU A 460 -25.32 -19.54 50.57
CA LEU A 460 -25.03 -18.25 49.93
C LEU A 460 -24.29 -17.28 50.87
N GLN A 461 -24.77 -17.15 52.11
CA GLN A 461 -24.26 -16.19 53.09
C GLN A 461 -22.84 -16.54 53.52
N ASP A 462 -22.58 -17.81 53.82
CA ASP A 462 -21.26 -18.30 54.23
C ASP A 462 -20.24 -18.14 53.08
N GLY A 463 -20.66 -18.41 51.84
CA GLY A 463 -19.79 -18.23 50.67
C GLY A 463 -19.43 -16.76 50.42
N VAL A 464 -20.39 -15.83 50.55
CA VAL A 464 -20.12 -14.40 50.43
C VAL A 464 -19.22 -13.90 51.58
N ALA A 465 -19.43 -14.39 52.79
CA ALA A 465 -18.59 -14.06 53.94
C ALA A 465 -17.14 -14.53 53.73
N LEU A 466 -16.94 -15.77 53.26
CA LEU A 466 -15.61 -16.28 52.96
C LEU A 466 -14.94 -15.51 51.81
N ALA A 467 -15.66 -15.20 50.73
CA ALA A 467 -15.12 -14.40 49.62
C ALA A 467 -14.65 -13.02 50.10
N LYS A 468 -15.44 -12.36 50.95
CA LYS A 468 -15.09 -11.07 51.55
C LYS A 468 -13.84 -11.20 52.45
N GLU A 469 -13.79 -12.22 53.30
CA GLU A 469 -12.64 -12.48 54.16
C GLU A 469 -11.35 -12.70 53.34
N ILE A 470 -11.41 -13.52 52.28
CA ILE A 470 -10.29 -13.75 51.37
C ILE A 470 -9.88 -12.44 50.67
N ASN A 471 -10.84 -11.67 50.16
CA ASN A 471 -10.56 -10.40 49.49
C ASN A 471 -9.88 -9.40 50.42
N GLU A 472 -10.41 -9.20 51.63
CA GLU A 472 -9.83 -8.30 52.63
C GLU A 472 -8.40 -8.72 53.02
N ALA A 473 -8.17 -10.03 53.21
CA ALA A 473 -6.85 -10.57 53.50
C ALA A 473 -5.83 -10.32 52.37
N LEU A 474 -6.25 -10.42 51.11
CA LEU A 474 -5.39 -10.22 49.94
C LEU A 474 -5.24 -8.75 49.52
N VAL A 475 -6.21 -7.89 49.85
CA VAL A 475 -6.08 -6.43 49.72
C VAL A 475 -5.06 -5.92 50.73
N ALA A 476 -5.13 -6.39 51.97
CA ALA A 476 -4.21 -6.03 53.04
C ALA A 476 -2.77 -6.51 52.77
N ASP A 477 -2.63 -7.69 52.15
CA ASP A 477 -1.35 -8.32 51.89
C ASP A 477 -1.31 -8.96 50.49
N LYS A 478 -1.02 -8.12 49.49
CA LYS A 478 -1.11 -8.46 48.07
C LYS A 478 -0.36 -9.75 47.71
N PRO A 479 -0.99 -10.65 46.92
CA PRO A 479 -0.36 -11.90 46.52
C PRO A 479 0.74 -11.69 45.48
N ASN A 480 1.73 -12.59 45.46
CA ASN A 480 2.80 -12.66 44.44
C ASN A 480 2.45 -13.62 43.28
N CYS A 481 1.18 -13.97 43.17
CA CYS A 481 0.60 -14.87 42.17
C CYS A 481 -0.82 -14.41 41.83
N ASP A 482 -1.34 -14.88 40.70
CA ASP A 482 -2.76 -14.70 40.38
C ASP A 482 -3.59 -15.60 41.30
N VAL A 483 -4.67 -15.06 41.86
CA VAL A 483 -5.58 -15.80 42.73
C VAL A 483 -6.94 -15.90 42.06
N VAL A 484 -7.53 -17.08 42.03
CA VAL A 484 -8.87 -17.31 41.49
C VAL A 484 -9.70 -18.05 42.54
N ILE A 485 -10.95 -17.66 42.75
CA ILE A 485 -11.92 -18.47 43.49
C ILE A 485 -13.02 -18.94 42.54
N CYS A 486 -13.24 -20.24 42.49
CA CYS A 486 -14.26 -20.90 41.72
C CYS A 486 -15.36 -21.38 42.66
N THR A 487 -16.57 -20.85 42.48
CA THR A 487 -17.68 -21.04 43.42
C THR A 487 -18.85 -21.78 42.76
N PRO A 488 -19.73 -22.42 43.56
CA PRO A 488 -21.05 -22.82 43.08
C PRO A 488 -21.80 -21.66 42.42
N PHE A 489 -22.67 -22.00 41.46
CA PHE A 489 -23.44 -20.99 40.70
C PHE A 489 -24.24 -20.03 41.59
N ILE A 490 -24.73 -20.52 42.73
CA ILE A 490 -25.54 -19.72 43.66
C ILE A 490 -24.78 -18.51 44.22
N HIS A 491 -23.44 -18.57 44.28
CA HIS A 491 -22.60 -17.54 44.88
C HIS A 491 -22.14 -16.48 43.88
N LEU A 492 -21.98 -16.83 42.59
CA LEU A 492 -21.24 -16.03 41.59
C LEU A 492 -21.60 -14.54 41.60
N ALA A 493 -22.87 -14.21 41.40
CA ALA A 493 -23.30 -12.81 41.28
C ALA A 493 -23.13 -12.01 42.58
N SER A 494 -23.24 -12.67 43.73
CA SER A 494 -23.06 -12.00 45.04
C SER A 494 -21.59 -11.85 45.41
N VAL A 495 -20.79 -12.88 45.10
CA VAL A 495 -19.34 -12.86 45.30
C VAL A 495 -18.67 -11.81 44.41
N ALA A 496 -19.12 -11.66 43.16
CA ALA A 496 -18.60 -10.64 42.24
C ALA A 496 -18.69 -9.20 42.80
N GLN A 497 -19.67 -8.92 43.66
CA GLN A 497 -19.87 -7.59 44.25
C GLN A 497 -18.93 -7.29 45.43
N VAL A 498 -18.36 -8.32 46.06
CA VAL A 498 -17.50 -8.17 47.24
C VAL A 498 -16.01 -8.39 46.93
N LEU A 499 -15.68 -8.89 45.73
CA LEU A 499 -14.31 -9.07 45.27
C LEU A 499 -13.77 -7.84 44.56
N ASP A 500 -12.51 -7.52 44.80
CA ASP A 500 -11.72 -6.69 43.90
C ASP A 500 -11.20 -7.56 42.75
N SER A 501 -11.76 -7.37 41.56
CA SER A 501 -11.45 -8.17 40.37
C SER A 501 -10.01 -8.03 39.87
N GLU A 502 -9.26 -7.02 40.33
CA GLU A 502 -7.83 -6.85 40.04
C GLU A 502 -6.93 -7.68 40.97
N ILE A 503 -7.48 -8.18 42.09
CA ILE A 503 -6.75 -8.95 43.10
C ILE A 503 -7.18 -10.42 43.06
N VAL A 504 -8.48 -10.68 42.99
CA VAL A 504 -9.06 -12.04 43.00
C VAL A 504 -9.95 -12.23 41.79
N GLY A 505 -9.58 -13.15 40.92
CA GLY A 505 -10.41 -13.60 39.82
C GLY A 505 -11.59 -14.44 40.32
N LEU A 506 -12.76 -14.24 39.74
CA LEU A 506 -13.94 -15.08 39.99
C LEU A 506 -14.11 -16.12 38.88
N GLY A 507 -14.38 -17.36 39.25
CA GLY A 507 -14.69 -18.44 38.33
C GLY A 507 -15.93 -19.24 38.69
N ALA A 508 -16.52 -19.89 37.68
CA ALA A 508 -17.55 -20.92 37.88
C ALA A 508 -16.94 -22.32 37.89
N GLU A 509 -17.62 -23.27 38.51
CA GLU A 509 -17.19 -24.67 38.58
C GLU A 509 -17.58 -25.51 37.34
N ASN A 510 -18.46 -24.98 36.48
CA ASN A 510 -18.90 -25.60 35.22
C ASN A 510 -19.60 -24.56 34.31
N CYS A 511 -19.85 -24.91 33.05
CA CYS A 511 -20.91 -24.31 32.23
C CYS A 511 -21.49 -25.35 31.26
N ALA A 512 -22.64 -25.04 30.65
CA ALA A 512 -23.33 -25.91 29.70
C ALA A 512 -22.58 -26.02 28.36
N ASP A 513 -22.79 -27.14 27.66
CA ASP A 513 -22.39 -27.39 26.26
C ASP A 513 -23.39 -26.80 25.24
N LYS A 514 -24.29 -25.94 25.71
CA LYS A 514 -25.35 -25.30 24.91
C LYS A 514 -25.44 -23.82 25.26
N ALA A 515 -25.58 -22.97 24.25
CA ALA A 515 -25.62 -21.52 24.45
C ALA A 515 -26.90 -21.07 25.22
N LYS A 516 -28.04 -21.67 24.88
CA LYS A 516 -29.36 -21.46 25.53
C LYS A 516 -30.34 -22.55 25.09
N GLY A 517 -31.43 -22.74 25.81
CA GLY A 517 -32.52 -23.62 25.38
C GLY A 517 -33.19 -24.40 26.52
N ALA A 518 -33.89 -25.47 26.17
CA ALA A 518 -34.61 -26.34 27.09
C ALA A 518 -33.67 -27.33 27.82
N PHE A 519 -32.73 -26.78 28.60
CA PHE A 519 -31.73 -27.52 29.38
C PHE A 519 -31.90 -27.19 30.86
N THR A 520 -33.03 -27.61 31.44
CA THR A 520 -33.41 -27.28 32.82
C THR A 520 -32.33 -27.69 33.80
N GLY A 521 -31.84 -26.73 34.59
CA GLY A 521 -30.80 -26.93 35.60
C GLY A 521 -29.38 -26.59 35.14
N GLU A 522 -29.15 -26.44 33.83
CA GLU A 522 -27.85 -26.04 33.29
C GLU A 522 -27.66 -24.52 33.27
N VAL A 523 -26.41 -24.07 33.36
CA VAL A 523 -26.02 -22.66 33.32
C VAL A 523 -25.10 -22.44 32.12
N SER A 524 -25.51 -21.60 31.16
CA SER A 524 -24.70 -21.36 29.96
C SER A 524 -23.46 -20.52 30.24
N ALA A 525 -22.47 -20.59 29.34
CA ALA A 525 -21.26 -19.77 29.43
C ALA A 525 -21.58 -18.25 29.45
N GLU A 526 -22.59 -17.83 28.69
CA GLU A 526 -23.07 -16.44 28.69
C GLU A 526 -23.65 -16.05 30.06
N MET A 527 -24.44 -16.92 30.69
CA MET A 527 -24.97 -16.69 32.03
C MET A 527 -23.84 -16.57 33.05
N VAL A 528 -22.85 -17.48 33.02
CA VAL A 528 -21.65 -17.38 33.88
C VAL A 528 -20.96 -16.02 33.68
N LYS A 529 -20.68 -15.64 32.43
CA LYS A 529 -20.00 -14.37 32.12
C LYS A 529 -20.75 -13.16 32.66
N SER A 530 -22.08 -13.15 32.55
CA SER A 530 -22.93 -12.04 33.00
C SER A 530 -22.88 -11.76 34.51
N THR A 531 -22.42 -12.73 35.31
CA THR A 531 -22.23 -12.54 36.76
C THR A 531 -20.98 -11.71 37.11
N GLY A 532 -20.08 -11.50 36.15
CA GLY A 532 -18.75 -10.92 36.39
C GLY A 532 -17.61 -11.95 36.47
N ALA A 533 -17.93 -13.25 36.38
CA ALA A 533 -16.91 -14.29 36.31
C ALA A 533 -15.97 -14.11 35.11
N GLN A 534 -14.69 -14.38 35.34
CA GLN A 534 -13.62 -14.33 34.34
C GLN A 534 -13.12 -15.72 33.96
N TYR A 535 -13.35 -16.71 34.82
CA TYR A 535 -12.84 -18.08 34.69
C TYR A 535 -13.98 -19.10 34.71
N VAL A 536 -13.73 -20.30 34.18
CA VAL A 536 -14.59 -21.47 34.37
C VAL A 536 -13.74 -22.73 34.44
N ILE A 537 -14.03 -23.61 35.40
CA ILE A 537 -13.46 -24.95 35.47
C ILE A 537 -14.25 -25.86 34.53
N LEU A 538 -13.55 -26.63 33.69
CA LEU A 538 -14.15 -27.62 32.80
C LEU A 538 -13.37 -28.93 32.85
N GLY A 539 -14.07 -30.05 32.76
CA GLY A 539 -13.45 -31.38 32.75
C GLY A 539 -12.95 -31.85 34.10
N HIS A 540 -13.40 -31.26 35.21
CA HIS A 540 -13.06 -31.71 36.56
C HIS A 540 -13.42 -33.19 36.73
N SER A 541 -12.54 -33.95 37.38
CA SER A 541 -12.69 -35.41 37.58
C SER A 541 -14.07 -35.85 38.09
N GLU A 542 -14.64 -35.15 39.08
CA GLU A 542 -15.99 -35.43 39.60
C GLU A 542 -17.10 -35.29 38.53
N ARG A 543 -16.95 -34.37 37.57
CA ARG A 543 -17.91 -34.20 36.48
C ARG A 543 -17.80 -35.30 35.43
N ARG A 544 -16.58 -35.73 35.12
CA ARG A 544 -16.35 -36.90 34.26
C ARG A 544 -16.91 -38.16 34.89
N GLN A 545 -16.64 -38.40 36.17
CA GLN A 545 -17.02 -39.64 36.86
C GLN A 545 -18.50 -39.71 37.23
N TYR A 546 -19.07 -38.66 37.84
CA TYR A 546 -20.43 -38.72 38.37
C TYR A 546 -21.49 -38.28 37.36
N TYR A 547 -21.12 -37.43 36.40
CA TYR A 547 -22.04 -36.82 35.44
C TYR A 547 -21.74 -37.20 33.99
N GLY A 548 -20.71 -38.02 33.74
CA GLY A 548 -20.45 -38.63 32.43
C GLY A 548 -19.99 -37.66 31.35
N GLU A 549 -19.27 -36.58 31.71
CA GLU A 549 -18.76 -35.64 30.72
C GLU A 549 -17.68 -36.27 29.83
N THR A 550 -17.96 -36.38 28.53
CA THR A 550 -17.04 -36.94 27.53
C THR A 550 -16.16 -35.85 26.90
N ALA A 551 -15.12 -36.27 26.16
CA ALA A 551 -14.23 -35.34 25.49
C ALA A 551 -14.97 -34.42 24.49
N GLU A 552 -16.00 -34.93 23.83
CA GLU A 552 -16.85 -34.21 22.87
C GLU A 552 -17.69 -33.13 23.57
N ILE A 553 -18.32 -33.47 24.69
CA ILE A 553 -19.08 -32.51 25.52
C ILE A 553 -18.15 -31.40 26.00
N LEU A 554 -16.95 -31.77 26.48
CA LEU A 554 -15.97 -30.81 26.98
C LEU A 554 -15.43 -29.89 25.89
N LYS A 555 -15.24 -30.42 24.68
CA LYS A 555 -14.89 -29.60 23.52
C LYS A 555 -15.93 -28.50 23.28
N GLU A 556 -17.22 -28.85 23.23
CA GLU A 556 -18.30 -27.87 23.04
C GLU A 556 -18.32 -26.82 24.16
N LYS A 557 -18.15 -27.25 25.42
CA LYS A 557 -18.08 -26.33 26.58
C LYS A 557 -16.91 -25.36 26.49
N VAL A 558 -15.72 -25.85 26.11
CA VAL A 558 -14.51 -25.02 25.95
C VAL A 558 -14.73 -23.96 24.88
N GLU A 559 -15.25 -24.35 23.72
CA GLU A 559 -15.53 -23.41 22.61
C GLU A 559 -16.54 -22.33 23.05
N LEU A 560 -17.62 -22.71 23.73
CA LEU A 560 -18.63 -21.77 24.23
C LEU A 560 -18.09 -20.84 25.33
N ALA A 561 -17.26 -21.36 26.25
CA ALA A 561 -16.63 -20.56 27.29
C ALA A 561 -15.72 -19.48 26.69
N LEU A 562 -14.84 -19.88 25.76
CA LEU A 562 -13.92 -18.97 25.08
C LEU A 562 -14.67 -17.95 24.21
N ALA A 563 -15.73 -18.35 23.51
CA ALA A 563 -16.56 -17.45 22.71
C ALA A 563 -17.24 -16.35 23.55
N ASN A 564 -17.51 -16.62 24.82
CA ASN A 564 -18.07 -15.65 25.78
C ASN A 564 -16.99 -14.90 26.59
N GLY A 565 -15.71 -15.04 26.23
CA GLY A 565 -14.62 -14.32 26.88
C GLY A 565 -14.34 -14.79 28.32
N LEU A 566 -14.60 -16.06 28.62
CA LEU A 566 -14.12 -16.73 29.83
C LEU A 566 -12.76 -17.38 29.56
N LYS A 567 -11.88 -17.37 30.56
CA LYS A 567 -10.67 -18.20 30.57
C LYS A 567 -11.03 -19.58 31.12
N VAL A 568 -10.46 -20.64 30.55
CA VAL A 568 -10.79 -22.00 30.95
C VAL A 568 -9.68 -22.59 31.83
N ILE A 569 -10.04 -23.10 32.99
CA ILE A 569 -9.21 -24.00 33.79
C ILE A 569 -9.63 -25.42 33.43
N PHE A 570 -8.87 -26.07 32.56
CA PHE A 570 -9.19 -27.39 32.02
C PHE A 570 -8.52 -28.48 32.85
N CYS A 571 -9.32 -29.36 33.43
CA CYS A 571 -8.84 -30.47 34.26
C CYS A 571 -8.61 -31.74 33.43
N CYS A 572 -7.54 -32.45 33.77
CA CYS A 572 -7.17 -33.75 33.19
C CYS A 572 -6.47 -34.61 34.25
N GLY A 573 -6.53 -35.93 34.10
CA GLY A 573 -5.87 -36.84 35.01
C GLY A 573 -6.39 -38.26 34.96
N GLU A 574 -5.61 -39.17 35.55
CA GLU A 574 -5.84 -40.61 35.46
C GLU A 574 -6.42 -41.21 36.76
N THR A 575 -7.13 -42.33 36.63
CA THR A 575 -7.61 -43.13 37.78
C THR A 575 -6.49 -43.94 38.42
N LEU A 576 -6.78 -44.59 39.56
CA LEU A 576 -5.79 -45.44 40.23
C LEU A 576 -5.41 -46.63 39.35
N GLU A 577 -6.40 -47.25 38.71
CA GLU A 577 -6.22 -48.40 37.83
C GLU A 577 -5.35 -48.05 36.62
N GLU A 578 -5.52 -46.86 36.07
CA GLU A 578 -4.71 -46.35 34.95
C GLU A 578 -3.27 -46.04 35.38
N ARG A 579 -3.08 -45.49 36.58
CA ARG A 579 -1.74 -45.25 37.14
C ARG A 579 -1.01 -46.56 37.45
N GLU A 580 -1.70 -47.54 38.03
CA GLU A 580 -1.13 -48.87 38.32
C GLU A 580 -0.81 -49.66 37.04
N ALA A 581 -1.50 -49.35 35.94
CA ALA A 581 -1.21 -49.88 34.61
C ALA A 581 -0.17 -49.07 33.81
N GLU A 582 0.45 -48.05 34.41
CA GLU A 582 1.43 -47.15 33.79
C GLU A 582 0.90 -46.36 32.56
N LYS A 583 -0.40 -46.11 32.50
CA LYS A 583 -1.08 -45.44 31.38
C LYS A 583 -1.31 -43.94 31.57
N GLN A 584 -0.84 -43.35 32.67
CA GLN A 584 -1.09 -41.94 33.01
C GLN A 584 -0.80 -40.97 31.85
N ASN A 585 0.30 -41.19 31.11
CA ASN A 585 0.72 -40.35 30.00
C ASN A 585 -0.19 -40.49 28.77
N GLU A 586 -0.68 -41.70 28.51
CA GLU A 586 -1.59 -41.98 27.40
C GLU A 586 -2.96 -41.37 27.66
N VAL A 587 -3.49 -41.56 28.88
CA VAL A 587 -4.79 -41.04 29.32
C VAL A 587 -4.80 -39.52 29.25
N VAL A 588 -3.85 -38.85 29.91
CA VAL A 588 -3.79 -37.38 29.94
C VAL A 588 -3.61 -36.80 28.53
N LYS A 589 -2.79 -37.42 27.67
CA LYS A 589 -2.64 -36.97 26.28
C LYS A 589 -3.95 -37.10 25.51
N ALA A 590 -4.67 -38.22 25.65
CA ALA A 590 -5.94 -38.45 24.99
C ALA A 590 -7.03 -37.45 25.44
N GLU A 591 -7.10 -37.13 26.73
CA GLU A 591 -8.05 -36.13 27.25
C GLU A 591 -7.80 -34.74 26.67
N LEU A 592 -6.52 -34.31 26.58
CA LEU A 592 -6.16 -33.02 26.03
C LEU A 592 -6.35 -32.96 24.51
N GLU A 593 -6.03 -34.04 23.80
CA GLU A 593 -6.23 -34.17 22.36
C GLU A 593 -7.71 -34.09 21.98
N GLY A 594 -8.56 -34.81 22.69
CA GLY A 594 -10.00 -34.85 22.44
C GLY A 594 -10.72 -33.54 22.76
N SER A 595 -10.26 -32.81 23.77
CA SER A 595 -11.03 -31.68 24.31
C SER A 595 -10.46 -30.29 24.06
N VAL A 596 -9.13 -30.10 23.92
CA VAL A 596 -8.55 -28.73 23.86
C VAL A 596 -7.49 -28.54 22.77
N PHE A 597 -6.83 -29.58 22.26
CA PHE A 597 -5.79 -29.43 21.22
C PHE A 597 -6.33 -29.15 19.81
N HIS A 598 -7.65 -29.06 19.65
CA HIS A 598 -8.28 -28.57 18.41
C HIS A 598 -8.23 -27.02 18.31
N LEU A 599 -7.97 -26.33 19.43
CA LEU A 599 -7.96 -24.87 19.49
C LEU A 599 -6.81 -24.26 18.69
N SER A 600 -7.05 -23.06 18.16
CA SER A 600 -6.00 -22.23 17.56
C SER A 600 -5.00 -21.74 18.62
N ALA A 601 -3.79 -21.35 18.20
CA ALA A 601 -2.77 -20.84 19.12
C ALA A 601 -3.20 -19.55 19.85
N ASP A 602 -4.09 -18.75 19.27
CA ASP A 602 -4.63 -17.56 19.92
C ASP A 602 -5.70 -17.91 20.96
N ALA A 603 -6.58 -18.85 20.67
CA ALA A 603 -7.57 -19.35 21.63
C ALA A 603 -6.87 -20.07 22.82
N TRP A 604 -5.80 -20.81 22.54
CA TRP A 604 -4.99 -21.53 23.53
C TRP A 604 -4.42 -20.64 24.64
N LYS A 605 -4.16 -19.36 24.37
CA LYS A 605 -3.65 -18.40 25.36
C LYS A 605 -4.59 -18.19 26.57
N ASN A 606 -5.86 -18.57 26.42
CA ASN A 606 -6.88 -18.48 27.47
C ASN A 606 -7.12 -19.82 28.19
N ILE A 607 -6.29 -20.83 27.94
CA ILE A 607 -6.33 -22.14 28.61
C ILE A 607 -5.29 -22.19 29.73
N ILE A 608 -5.75 -22.59 30.91
CA ILE A 608 -4.95 -23.01 32.06
C ILE A 608 -5.20 -24.51 32.22
N LEU A 609 -4.15 -25.30 32.43
CA LEU A 609 -4.30 -26.74 32.66
C LEU A 609 -4.22 -27.04 34.15
N ALA A 610 -5.07 -27.94 34.63
CA ALA A 610 -5.01 -28.48 35.98
C ALA A 610 -4.87 -30.01 35.90
N TYR A 611 -3.73 -30.53 36.39
CA TYR A 611 -3.50 -31.96 36.46
C TYR A 611 -3.99 -32.51 37.80
N GLU A 612 -4.93 -33.44 37.74
CA GLU A 612 -5.67 -34.01 38.84
C GLU A 612 -5.38 -35.51 38.94
N PRO A 613 -4.39 -35.96 39.73
CA PRO A 613 -4.23 -37.40 40.00
C PRO A 613 -5.47 -37.89 40.76
N ILE A 614 -6.43 -38.49 40.06
CA ILE A 614 -7.78 -38.75 40.59
C ILE A 614 -7.71 -39.65 41.84
N TRP A 615 -6.76 -40.58 41.83
CA TRP A 615 -6.46 -41.48 42.93
C TRP A 615 -5.95 -40.78 44.22
N ALA A 616 -5.55 -39.51 44.15
CA ALA A 616 -5.10 -38.70 45.27
C ALA A 616 -6.12 -37.64 45.74
N ILE A 617 -7.31 -37.58 45.12
CA ILE A 617 -8.36 -36.62 45.47
C ILE A 617 -9.24 -37.21 46.58
N GLY A 618 -9.20 -36.62 47.79
CA GLY A 618 -10.09 -37.02 48.89
C GLY A 618 -9.84 -38.40 49.50
N THR A 619 -8.86 -39.17 49.00
CA THR A 619 -8.54 -40.54 49.44
C THR A 619 -7.54 -40.62 50.59
N GLY A 620 -6.95 -39.49 51.00
CA GLY A 620 -5.87 -39.42 52.00
C GLY A 620 -4.50 -39.91 51.49
N LYS A 621 -4.45 -40.57 50.32
CA LYS A 621 -3.20 -40.80 49.57
C LYS A 621 -2.82 -39.51 48.86
N THR A 622 -1.56 -39.10 48.96
CA THR A 622 -1.06 -37.86 48.36
C THR A 622 0.03 -38.22 47.37
N ALA A 623 -0.07 -37.72 46.14
CA ALA A 623 1.03 -37.89 45.18
C ALA A 623 2.27 -37.15 45.71
N THR A 624 3.45 -37.74 45.54
CA THR A 624 4.68 -37.07 45.91
C THR A 624 4.90 -35.86 45.01
N SER A 625 5.69 -34.89 45.50
CA SER A 625 6.05 -33.72 44.69
C SER A 625 6.78 -34.11 43.40
N ASP A 626 7.50 -35.24 43.39
CA ASP A 626 8.15 -35.80 42.19
C ASP A 626 7.15 -36.40 41.21
N GLN A 627 6.11 -37.11 41.67
CA GLN A 627 5.05 -37.63 40.80
C GLN A 627 4.25 -36.49 40.16
N ALA A 628 4.00 -35.41 40.91
CA ALA A 628 3.39 -34.20 40.36
C ALA A 628 4.29 -33.57 39.28
N GLU A 629 5.58 -33.38 39.57
CA GLU A 629 6.53 -32.81 38.61
C GLU A 629 6.67 -33.67 37.34
N GLU A 630 6.72 -35.00 37.47
CA GLU A 630 6.77 -35.95 36.35
C GLU A 630 5.63 -35.66 35.36
N MET A 631 4.39 -35.60 35.86
CA MET A 631 3.21 -35.41 35.03
C MET A 631 3.10 -34.00 34.47
N LEU A 632 3.39 -32.96 35.27
CA LEU A 632 3.34 -31.59 34.78
C LEU A 632 4.45 -31.31 33.76
N ALA A 633 5.63 -31.93 33.89
CA ALA A 633 6.68 -31.90 32.88
C ALA A 633 6.25 -32.59 31.59
N TYR A 634 5.59 -33.76 31.69
CA TYR A 634 5.06 -34.46 30.53
C TYR A 634 3.96 -33.66 29.82
N ILE A 635 2.98 -33.11 30.55
CA ILE A 635 1.93 -32.25 30.00
C ILE A 635 2.55 -31.05 29.27
N ARG A 636 3.56 -30.40 29.86
CA ARG A 636 4.25 -29.29 29.20
C ARG A 636 4.94 -29.73 27.91
N SER A 637 5.52 -30.93 27.89
CA SER A 637 6.19 -31.47 26.70
C SER A 637 5.22 -31.70 25.54
N ILE A 638 4.00 -32.21 25.80
CA ILE A 638 2.99 -32.41 24.75
C ILE A 638 2.33 -31.09 24.31
N VAL A 639 2.22 -30.10 25.20
CA VAL A 639 1.84 -28.73 24.80
C VAL A 639 2.93 -28.13 23.89
N ALA A 640 4.20 -28.38 24.19
CA ALA A 640 5.31 -27.92 23.37
C ALA A 640 5.35 -28.62 22.00
N GLU A 641 5.04 -29.91 21.96
CA GLU A 641 4.88 -30.69 20.72
C GLU A 641 3.77 -30.09 19.84
N LYS A 642 2.63 -29.75 20.45
CA LYS A 642 1.45 -29.26 19.72
C LYS A 642 1.53 -27.78 19.31
N TYR A 643 1.95 -26.91 20.21
CA TYR A 643 1.88 -25.45 20.07
C TYR A 643 3.24 -24.75 20.06
N GLY A 644 4.34 -25.50 20.27
CA GLY A 644 5.70 -24.98 20.33
C GLY A 644 6.15 -24.59 21.75
N ASN A 645 7.46 -24.56 21.95
CA ASN A 645 8.09 -24.28 23.26
C ASN A 645 7.66 -22.94 23.88
N GLU A 646 7.40 -21.92 23.07
CA GLU A 646 6.96 -20.61 23.59
C GLU A 646 5.57 -20.68 24.20
N ALA A 647 4.62 -21.36 23.53
CA ALA A 647 3.28 -21.57 24.08
C ALA A 647 3.33 -22.42 25.35
N ALA A 648 4.12 -23.49 25.37
CA ALA A 648 4.29 -24.34 26.55
C ALA A 648 4.91 -23.61 27.75
N GLU A 649 5.80 -22.66 27.51
CA GLU A 649 6.40 -21.80 28.54
C GLU A 649 5.50 -20.65 28.98
N ASP A 650 4.46 -20.30 28.22
CA ASP A 650 3.45 -19.30 28.61
C ASP A 650 2.20 -19.96 29.25
N THR A 651 1.90 -21.24 28.97
CA THR A 651 0.81 -22.00 29.58
C THR A 651 1.11 -22.32 31.06
N SER A 652 0.20 -21.91 31.94
CA SER A 652 0.24 -22.27 33.37
C SER A 652 -0.35 -23.66 33.58
N ILE A 653 0.39 -24.53 34.27
CA ILE A 653 -0.05 -25.89 34.62
C ILE A 653 -0.11 -26.01 36.15
N LEU A 654 -1.31 -26.28 36.66
CA LEU A 654 -1.63 -26.33 38.08
C LEU A 654 -1.67 -27.77 38.55
N TYR A 655 -1.26 -28.00 39.80
CA TYR A 655 -1.44 -29.26 40.48
C TYR A 655 -2.79 -29.29 41.22
N GLY A 656 -3.66 -30.23 40.89
CA GLY A 656 -5.01 -30.39 41.44
C GLY A 656 -5.16 -31.51 42.48
N GLY A 657 -4.05 -32.14 42.91
CA GLY A 657 -4.08 -33.12 44.01
C GLY A 657 -4.16 -32.47 45.40
N SER A 658 -3.93 -33.25 46.45
CA SER A 658 -4.01 -32.82 47.85
C SER A 658 -2.91 -31.81 48.24
N CYS A 659 -3.14 -30.54 47.91
CA CYS A 659 -2.29 -29.39 48.24
C CYS A 659 -2.83 -28.66 49.49
N LYS A 660 -1.96 -28.46 50.48
CA LYS A 660 -2.22 -27.82 51.77
C LYS A 660 -1.11 -26.79 52.04
N ALA A 661 -1.36 -25.85 52.95
CA ALA A 661 -0.36 -24.84 53.31
C ALA A 661 1.00 -25.45 53.74
N SER A 662 0.99 -26.64 54.37
CA SER A 662 2.20 -27.32 54.83
C SER A 662 3.06 -27.96 53.73
N ASN A 663 2.48 -28.34 52.58
CA ASN A 663 3.21 -28.98 51.48
C ASN A 663 3.31 -28.12 50.21
N ALA A 664 2.56 -27.02 50.13
CA ALA A 664 2.59 -26.09 49.00
C ALA A 664 4.01 -25.56 48.68
N PRO A 665 4.88 -25.21 49.66
CA PRO A 665 6.24 -24.76 49.36
C PRO A 665 7.08 -25.81 48.63
N GLU A 666 6.92 -27.10 48.96
CA GLU A 666 7.63 -28.21 48.31
C GLU A 666 7.13 -28.42 46.88
N LEU A 667 5.79 -28.40 46.69
CA LEU A 667 5.16 -28.55 45.38
C LEU A 667 5.53 -27.36 44.47
N PHE A 668 5.39 -26.14 44.94
CA PHE A 668 5.63 -24.92 44.15
C PHE A 668 7.12 -24.65 43.89
N ALA A 669 8.02 -25.37 44.57
CA ALA A 669 9.44 -25.38 44.24
C ALA A 669 9.76 -26.21 42.99
N LYS A 670 8.87 -27.11 42.56
CA LYS A 670 9.09 -27.96 41.39
C LYS A 670 9.08 -27.15 40.08
N PRO A 671 9.95 -27.47 39.10
CA PRO A 671 10.11 -26.65 37.91
C PRO A 671 8.85 -26.43 37.07
N ASN A 672 8.00 -27.45 36.91
CA ASN A 672 6.85 -27.40 36.00
C ASN A 672 5.51 -27.14 36.70
N ILE A 673 5.52 -26.97 38.02
CA ILE A 673 4.33 -26.66 38.81
C ILE A 673 4.18 -25.13 38.91
N ASP A 674 3.19 -24.59 38.21
CA ASP A 674 2.92 -23.14 38.19
C ASP A 674 1.89 -22.72 39.25
N GLY A 675 1.42 -23.66 40.05
CA GLY A 675 0.55 -23.41 41.19
C GLY A 675 -0.41 -24.55 41.45
N GLY A 676 -1.62 -24.26 41.93
CA GLY A 676 -2.54 -25.32 42.37
C GLY A 676 -4.01 -25.01 42.14
N LEU A 677 -4.77 -26.08 41.89
CA LEU A 677 -6.23 -26.09 41.94
C LEU A 677 -6.65 -26.74 43.27
N ILE A 678 -7.03 -25.90 44.24
CA ILE A 678 -7.15 -26.25 45.65
C ILE A 678 -8.59 -26.59 46.00
N GLY A 679 -8.83 -27.83 46.44
CA GLY A 679 -10.13 -28.26 46.96
C GLY A 679 -10.39 -27.76 48.39
N GLY A 680 -10.52 -28.70 49.36
CA GLY A 680 -10.98 -28.38 50.72
C GLY A 680 -10.17 -27.32 51.50
N ALA A 681 -8.88 -27.14 51.20
CA ALA A 681 -8.09 -26.09 51.84
C ALA A 681 -8.45 -24.66 51.36
N SER A 682 -9.23 -24.52 50.28
CA SER A 682 -9.76 -23.23 49.82
C SER A 682 -10.99 -22.76 50.58
N LEU A 683 -11.58 -23.62 51.42
CA LEU A 683 -12.81 -23.34 52.19
C LEU A 683 -12.55 -22.59 53.51
N LYS A 684 -11.29 -22.24 53.80
CA LYS A 684 -10.88 -21.46 54.97
C LYS A 684 -9.88 -20.41 54.51
N ALA A 685 -10.15 -19.13 54.78
CA ALA A 685 -9.31 -18.04 54.29
C ALA A 685 -7.84 -18.17 54.75
N ALA A 686 -7.62 -18.58 56.01
CA ALA A 686 -6.26 -18.76 56.54
C ALA A 686 -5.47 -19.87 55.83
N ASP A 687 -6.11 -21.01 55.56
CA ASP A 687 -5.45 -22.14 54.88
C ASP A 687 -5.17 -21.79 53.41
N PHE A 688 -6.14 -21.16 52.73
CA PHE A 688 -5.99 -20.72 51.35
C PHE A 688 -4.91 -19.65 51.21
N LYS A 689 -4.91 -18.65 52.11
CA LYS A 689 -3.86 -17.64 52.18
C LYS A 689 -2.49 -18.27 52.45
N GLY A 690 -2.41 -19.26 53.33
CA GLY A 690 -1.16 -20.00 53.57
C GLY A 690 -0.59 -20.67 52.31
N ILE A 691 -1.45 -21.17 51.42
CA ILE A 691 -1.04 -21.71 50.11
C ILE A 691 -0.62 -20.60 49.16
N ILE A 692 -1.36 -19.49 49.10
CA ILE A 692 -1.02 -18.31 48.28
C ILE A 692 0.36 -17.74 48.70
N ASP A 693 0.60 -17.65 50.01
CA ASP A 693 1.83 -17.14 50.59
C ASP A 693 3.02 -18.07 50.34
N ALA A 694 2.82 -19.33 49.94
CA ALA A 694 3.92 -20.21 49.51
C ALA A 694 4.66 -19.65 48.27
N TRP A 695 4.08 -18.69 47.56
CA TRP A 695 4.76 -17.95 46.48
C TRP A 695 5.54 -16.71 46.94
N LYS A 696 5.36 -16.26 48.19
CA LYS A 696 6.16 -15.19 48.79
C LYS A 696 7.53 -15.77 49.16
N LYS A 697 8.55 -15.29 48.46
CA LYS A 697 9.95 -15.60 48.75
C LYS A 697 10.56 -14.53 49.62
#